data_AF-A0A0P6WQR9-F1
#
_entry.id   AF-A0A0P6WQR9-F1
#
_cell.length_a   1.000
_cell.length_b   1.000
_cell.length_c   1.000
_cell.angle_alpha   90.00
_cell.angle_beta   90.00
_cell.angle_gamma   90.00
#
_symmetry.space_group_name_H-M   'P 1'
#
loop_
_entity.id
_entity.type
_entity.pdbx_description
1 polymer ?
#
loop_
_entity_poly.entity_id
_entity_poly.type
_entity_poly.pdbx_seq_one_letter_code
_entity_poly.pdbx_strand_id
1 'polypeptide(L)'
;MNPKSELSSATKTLSREQFCQLLDKAIKIPQPRFVRQAAAAWLGLYPGDLQIQGYMAAAQVYEGKKDQAAEIIQKVIKIDPEYREGYEILLKCLPEGSPEREPLLTNIYLLGGKIPLAAQQPEWVQNLRAARLSFINQQVSTAEKYLQKVLGIASDNVLCAILHLEITRATSDTQAVHNLSSLYSQRWPDCVLFSLYLAEAQMELGSEVLAVNLLHDCAAKDAGGMVPTRIWGKQSPYKSLWPEISDFEFNLPIPSSVAAAMGWNQLGTGETTQAPRPVADIRRPARPVPPPTEYPANNVNAQKQAGPSIKPQSKPTPQKLHSQLYENALKNGIPAVEKPEKKPEDQIFKPVKINLNTSVVLDAAQKAVSTVSSLIKREKTSESVEDVPISKVKEELAQVAINLDQARKYSSDDRFPVMVILSIRAGLEKQFGKQTMAVIDTELKSLSVSIGRLPEWSARVFYVDDAESTGKAGLAPIGSADPWKIKLFLTDLDKVFAKKGEMIGSLLIVGGPEVVPFHRLPNPTDDLDDEVLSDSPYSTRDSNYFVPEWPVSRIPGGKGPDAGLLLEQIRRIAQSIVNRKTKWNLNMWLPQIPFLNGFRSLLGQYQVFGNGRMFGYTAEIWKRSSQEVFVQINKSTSILSSPPLDADTVPAMQAVMAPVSYFNLHGLVDSGEWYGQRDMAITTTGPDYPVALKPEDLARSTQENGIVYSEACYGGHISGKGEENSIALKFLATGSACVIASTCTSYGSVTTPLIGADLLGYYFLKHLDAGMAAAEALYQARLDFIQEMQRRQGYLDGEDQKTLISFVMYGNPFAIVRNVSSRIKTIHRSILTSEVCPVCTKDFEDELPKRMGDETMAKIKQVVEPYLPGLNSAQMHYSRIHTECNGKNHSCPTSEIHLKGKPQARSGKMVVSISKAINSDNRIHPHFARVTLDGKGKMVKLAVSR
;
A
#
# COMPACT_ATOMS: atom_id res chain seq x y z
N MET A 1 -18.94 -11.75 -53.77
CA MET A 1 -18.34 -10.56 -53.11
C MET A 1 -19.45 -9.81 -52.40
N ASN A 2 -19.44 -9.75 -51.07
CA ASN A 2 -20.33 -8.87 -50.31
C ASN A 2 -19.53 -7.63 -49.90
N PRO A 3 -20.01 -6.40 -50.19
CA PRO A 3 -19.33 -5.19 -49.74
C PRO A 3 -19.46 -5.09 -48.21
N LYS A 4 -18.34 -4.96 -47.51
CA LYS A 4 -18.34 -4.61 -46.09
C LYS A 4 -18.90 -3.19 -45.95
N SER A 5 -19.85 -3.01 -45.05
CA SER A 5 -20.29 -1.67 -44.65
C SER A 5 -19.19 -1.00 -43.82
N GLU A 6 -18.38 -0.15 -44.46
CA GLU A 6 -17.49 0.78 -43.77
C GLU A 6 -18.34 1.85 -43.08
N LEU A 7 -18.76 1.60 -41.83
CA LEU A 7 -19.15 2.69 -40.93
C LEU A 7 -17.87 3.40 -40.48
N SER A 8 -17.75 4.67 -40.86
CA SER A 8 -16.60 5.51 -40.58
C SER A 8 -16.26 5.55 -39.09
N SER A 9 -15.11 5.00 -38.71
CA SER A 9 -14.48 5.23 -37.42
C SER A 9 -13.82 6.62 -37.41
N ALA A 10 -14.62 7.67 -37.51
CA ALA A 10 -14.15 9.04 -37.31
C ALA A 10 -13.85 9.24 -35.82
N THR A 11 -12.58 9.50 -35.51
CA THR A 11 -12.10 9.95 -34.19
C THR A 11 -12.94 11.14 -33.74
N LYS A 12 -13.66 11.03 -32.61
CA LYS A 12 -14.46 12.15 -32.08
C LYS A 12 -13.82 12.70 -30.83
N THR A 13 -13.55 14.00 -30.80
CA THR A 13 -13.30 14.71 -29.56
C THR A 13 -14.61 14.87 -28.78
N LEU A 14 -14.58 14.54 -27.49
CA LEU A 14 -15.72 14.70 -26.57
C LEU A 14 -15.27 15.43 -25.32
N SER A 15 -16.15 16.26 -24.75
CA SER A 15 -15.97 16.77 -23.39
C SER A 15 -16.46 15.75 -22.35
N ARG A 16 -16.06 15.89 -21.07
CA ARG A 16 -16.60 15.04 -19.97
C ARG A 16 -18.12 15.06 -19.91
N GLU A 17 -18.74 16.23 -20.11
CA GLU A 17 -20.20 16.36 -20.06
C GLU A 17 -20.89 15.61 -21.22
N GLN A 18 -20.35 15.72 -22.44
CA GLN A 18 -20.82 14.95 -23.59
C GLN A 18 -20.62 13.44 -23.39
N PHE A 19 -19.52 13.04 -22.75
CA PHE A 19 -19.24 11.65 -22.44
C PHE A 19 -20.18 11.07 -21.36
N CYS A 20 -20.47 11.81 -20.28
CA CYS A 20 -21.49 11.42 -19.31
C CYS A 20 -22.88 11.31 -19.95
N GLN A 21 -23.25 12.23 -20.84
CA GLN A 21 -24.50 12.15 -21.62
C GLN A 21 -24.53 10.90 -22.51
N LEU A 22 -23.42 10.58 -23.19
CA LEU A 22 -23.27 9.39 -24.03
C LEU A 22 -23.49 8.09 -23.23
N LEU A 23 -22.91 7.98 -22.04
CA LEU A 23 -23.09 6.82 -21.16
C LEU A 23 -24.51 6.75 -20.56
N ASP A 24 -25.08 7.87 -20.13
CA ASP A 24 -26.47 7.93 -19.65
C ASP A 24 -27.47 7.43 -20.72
N LYS A 25 -27.32 7.88 -21.97
CA LYS A 25 -28.11 7.39 -23.10
C LYS A 25 -27.88 5.90 -23.37
N ALA A 26 -26.65 5.42 -23.27
CA ALA A 26 -26.29 4.01 -23.47
C ALA A 26 -26.67 3.06 -22.31
N ILE A 27 -27.07 3.60 -21.15
CA ILE A 27 -27.69 2.85 -20.05
C ILE A 27 -29.22 2.84 -20.22
N LYS A 28 -29.81 3.96 -20.65
CA LYS A 28 -31.25 4.08 -20.94
C LYS A 28 -31.69 3.31 -22.18
N ILE A 29 -30.81 3.20 -23.17
CA ILE A 29 -30.93 2.33 -24.34
C ILE A 29 -29.91 1.20 -24.11
N PRO A 30 -30.31 0.02 -23.59
CA PRO A 30 -29.38 -0.93 -22.98
C PRO A 30 -28.24 -1.39 -23.90
N GLN A 31 -27.07 -0.78 -23.74
CA GLN A 31 -25.82 -1.14 -24.43
C GLN A 31 -24.70 -1.40 -23.40
N PRO A 32 -24.90 -2.33 -22.44
CA PRO A 32 -24.04 -2.45 -21.27
C PRO A 32 -22.59 -2.81 -21.60
N ARG A 33 -22.34 -3.56 -22.70
CA ARG A 33 -20.98 -3.86 -23.17
C ARG A 33 -20.22 -2.60 -23.59
N PHE A 34 -20.89 -1.69 -24.32
CA PHE A 34 -20.30 -0.40 -24.73
C PHE A 34 -20.05 0.49 -23.51
N VAL A 35 -21.04 0.62 -22.62
CA VAL A 35 -20.90 1.39 -21.37
C VAL A 35 -19.72 0.88 -20.54
N ARG A 36 -19.59 -0.44 -20.37
CA ARG A 36 -18.49 -1.05 -19.63
C ARG A 36 -17.12 -0.80 -20.28
N GLN A 37 -17.01 -0.88 -21.60
CA GLN A 37 -15.75 -0.60 -22.32
C GLN A 37 -15.36 0.87 -22.22
N ALA A 38 -16.31 1.78 -22.45
CA ALA A 38 -16.09 3.21 -22.39
C ALA A 38 -15.78 3.69 -20.96
N ALA A 39 -16.53 3.23 -19.96
CA ALA A 39 -16.26 3.52 -18.55
C ALA A 39 -14.92 2.93 -18.08
N ALA A 40 -14.52 1.74 -18.55
CA ALA A 40 -13.20 1.17 -18.22
C ALA A 40 -12.05 2.02 -18.81
N ALA A 41 -12.18 2.47 -20.06
CA ALA A 41 -11.19 3.34 -20.68
C ALA A 41 -11.05 4.68 -19.92
N TRP A 42 -12.17 5.26 -19.49
CA TRP A 42 -12.17 6.49 -18.68
C TRP A 42 -11.56 6.29 -17.30
N LEU A 43 -12.00 5.27 -16.55
CA LEU A 43 -11.52 5.00 -15.20
C LEU A 43 -10.06 4.55 -15.16
N GLY A 44 -9.49 4.11 -16.29
CA GLY A 44 -8.05 3.91 -16.45
C GLY A 44 -7.23 5.21 -16.44
N LEU A 45 -7.85 6.35 -16.76
CA LEU A 45 -7.25 7.69 -16.68
C LEU A 45 -7.67 8.45 -15.41
N TYR A 46 -8.95 8.34 -15.04
CA TYR A 46 -9.56 9.04 -13.90
C TYR A 46 -10.27 8.04 -12.96
N PRO A 47 -9.51 7.21 -12.20
CA PRO A 47 -10.09 6.14 -11.39
C PRO A 47 -11.07 6.64 -10.32
N GLY A 48 -10.89 7.85 -9.81
CA GLY A 48 -11.78 8.50 -8.83
C GLY A 48 -13.05 9.13 -9.40
N ASP A 49 -13.42 8.93 -10.68
CA ASP A 49 -14.65 9.52 -11.23
C ASP A 49 -15.90 8.74 -10.80
N LEU A 50 -16.48 9.17 -9.66
CA LEU A 50 -17.63 8.55 -9.01
C LEU A 50 -18.85 8.35 -9.93
N GLN A 51 -19.12 9.32 -10.82
CA GLN A 51 -20.26 9.24 -11.74
C GLN A 51 -20.06 8.13 -12.78
N ILE A 52 -18.83 7.98 -13.28
CA ILE A 52 -18.48 6.95 -14.27
C ILE A 52 -18.39 5.57 -13.61
N GLN A 53 -17.96 5.49 -12.33
CA GLN A 53 -18.09 4.27 -11.53
C GLN A 53 -19.56 3.86 -11.35
N GLY A 54 -20.47 4.82 -11.13
CA GLY A 54 -21.92 4.56 -11.12
C GLY A 54 -22.44 3.98 -12.44
N TYR A 55 -22.02 4.53 -13.58
CA TYR A 55 -22.36 4.00 -14.91
C TYR A 55 -21.78 2.59 -15.16
N MET A 56 -20.56 2.32 -14.69
CA MET A 56 -19.95 0.99 -14.72
C MET A 56 -20.79 -0.04 -13.93
N ALA A 57 -21.15 0.30 -12.69
CA ALA A 57 -21.97 -0.57 -11.83
C ALA A 57 -23.36 -0.81 -12.46
N ALA A 58 -24.01 0.22 -12.99
CA ALA A 58 -25.30 0.08 -13.69
C ALA A 58 -25.21 -0.89 -14.89
N ALA A 59 -24.15 -0.79 -15.70
CA ALA A 59 -23.93 -1.73 -16.81
C ALA A 59 -23.69 -3.17 -16.34
N GLN A 60 -22.97 -3.36 -15.23
CA GLN A 60 -22.75 -4.67 -14.62
C GLN A 60 -24.06 -5.29 -14.08
N VAL A 61 -24.96 -4.51 -13.49
CA VAL A 61 -26.31 -4.99 -13.11
C VAL A 61 -27.08 -5.50 -14.33
N TYR A 62 -27.02 -4.79 -15.47
CA TYR A 62 -27.63 -5.23 -16.73
C TYR A 62 -26.96 -6.51 -17.30
N GLU A 63 -25.65 -6.71 -17.10
CA GLU A 63 -24.95 -7.97 -17.44
C GLU A 63 -25.19 -9.10 -16.40
N GLY A 64 -26.01 -8.89 -15.37
CA GLY A 64 -26.28 -9.86 -14.30
C GLY A 64 -25.20 -9.98 -13.22
N LYS A 65 -24.14 -9.17 -13.30
CA LYS A 65 -22.96 -9.18 -12.39
C LYS A 65 -23.21 -8.36 -11.13
N LYS A 66 -24.25 -8.76 -10.38
CA LYS A 66 -24.76 -8.00 -9.23
C LYS A 66 -23.73 -7.81 -8.12
N ASP A 67 -22.89 -8.80 -7.84
CA ASP A 67 -21.88 -8.72 -6.77
C ASP A 67 -20.78 -7.69 -7.09
N GLN A 68 -20.30 -7.68 -8.33
CA GLN A 68 -19.30 -6.70 -8.82
C GLN A 68 -19.88 -5.28 -8.79
N ALA A 69 -21.13 -5.12 -9.22
CA ALA A 69 -21.83 -3.83 -9.18
C ALA A 69 -22.04 -3.36 -7.73
N ALA A 70 -22.37 -4.27 -6.81
CA ALA A 70 -22.53 -3.96 -5.39
C ALA A 70 -21.20 -3.49 -4.77
N GLU A 71 -20.07 -4.16 -5.06
CA GLU A 71 -18.76 -3.77 -4.54
C GLU A 71 -18.33 -2.37 -5.01
N ILE A 72 -18.53 -2.05 -6.29
CA ILE A 72 -18.24 -0.72 -6.84
C ILE A 72 -19.12 0.34 -6.16
N ILE A 73 -20.44 0.12 -6.14
CA ILE A 73 -21.37 1.16 -5.69
C ILE A 73 -21.34 1.38 -4.18
N GLN A 74 -21.01 0.35 -3.37
CA GLN A 74 -20.77 0.50 -1.94
C GLN A 74 -19.56 1.40 -1.67
N LYS A 75 -18.52 1.38 -2.50
CA LYS A 75 -17.37 2.30 -2.39
C LYS A 75 -17.79 3.73 -2.76
N VAL A 76 -18.53 3.91 -3.87
CA VAL A 76 -19.05 5.23 -4.28
C VAL A 76 -19.93 5.86 -3.18
N ILE A 77 -20.86 5.10 -2.59
CA ILE A 77 -21.76 5.59 -1.53
C ILE A 77 -21.00 5.96 -0.25
N LYS A 78 -19.86 5.32 0.06
CA LYS A 78 -19.02 5.73 1.19
C LYS A 78 -18.32 7.07 0.95
N ILE A 79 -17.94 7.34 -0.31
CA ILE A 79 -17.24 8.57 -0.71
C ILE A 79 -18.22 9.75 -0.83
N ASP A 80 -19.37 9.51 -1.47
CA ASP A 80 -20.47 10.46 -1.59
C ASP A 80 -21.80 9.81 -1.14
N PRO A 81 -22.14 9.92 0.16
CA PRO A 81 -23.39 9.38 0.67
C PRO A 81 -24.66 10.08 0.16
N GLU A 82 -24.57 11.21 -0.55
CA GLU A 82 -25.74 11.82 -1.18
C GLU A 82 -26.00 11.33 -2.62
N TYR A 83 -25.16 10.43 -3.15
CA TYR A 83 -25.32 9.87 -4.49
C TYR A 83 -26.51 8.90 -4.56
N ARG A 84 -27.72 9.46 -4.68
CA ARG A 84 -29.01 8.74 -4.69
C ARG A 84 -29.04 7.57 -5.68
N GLU A 85 -28.59 7.80 -6.91
CA GLU A 85 -28.54 6.80 -7.97
C GLU A 85 -27.71 5.57 -7.56
N GLY A 86 -26.72 5.74 -6.68
CA GLY A 86 -25.95 4.63 -6.10
C GLY A 86 -26.79 3.70 -5.24
N TYR A 87 -27.64 4.24 -4.36
CA TYR A 87 -28.57 3.42 -3.58
C TYR A 87 -29.59 2.70 -4.46
N GLU A 88 -30.06 3.35 -5.53
CA GLU A 88 -30.98 2.74 -6.51
C GLU A 88 -30.33 1.61 -7.32
N ILE A 89 -29.01 1.69 -7.59
CA ILE A 89 -28.22 0.61 -8.20
C ILE A 89 -28.03 -0.53 -7.20
N LEU A 90 -27.61 -0.22 -5.96
CA LEU A 90 -27.37 -1.24 -4.92
C LEU A 90 -28.65 -2.03 -4.58
N LEU A 91 -29.81 -1.36 -4.56
CA LEU A 91 -31.11 -2.00 -4.34
C LEU A 91 -31.49 -3.01 -5.44
N LYS A 92 -30.96 -2.86 -6.66
CA LYS A 92 -31.13 -3.81 -7.78
C LYS A 92 -30.16 -5.01 -7.69
N CYS A 93 -29.03 -4.84 -7.00
CA CYS A 93 -28.10 -5.93 -6.71
C CYS A 93 -28.65 -6.91 -5.67
N LEU A 94 -29.38 -6.41 -4.67
CA LEU A 94 -29.94 -7.26 -3.60
C LEU A 94 -31.13 -8.12 -4.08
N PRO A 95 -31.29 -9.35 -3.57
CA PRO A 95 -32.50 -10.16 -3.74
C PRO A 95 -33.75 -9.46 -3.21
N GLU A 96 -34.94 -9.82 -3.70
CA GLU A 96 -36.21 -9.40 -3.10
C GLU A 96 -36.36 -10.03 -1.71
N GLY A 97 -36.82 -9.25 -0.73
CA GLY A 97 -36.95 -9.69 0.67
C GLY A 97 -35.69 -9.62 1.54
N SER A 98 -34.52 -9.21 1.03
CA SER A 98 -33.34 -8.98 1.88
C SER A 98 -33.60 -7.87 2.92
N PRO A 99 -33.25 -8.06 4.21
CA PRO A 99 -33.43 -7.04 5.25
C PRO A 99 -32.58 -5.79 5.02
N GLU A 100 -31.50 -5.89 4.23
CA GLU A 100 -30.63 -4.78 3.86
C GLU A 100 -31.32 -3.77 2.91
N ARG A 101 -32.47 -4.12 2.33
CA ARG A 101 -33.23 -3.23 1.42
C ARG A 101 -33.87 -2.05 2.14
N GLU A 102 -34.34 -2.23 3.37
CA GLU A 102 -35.05 -1.19 4.12
C GLU A 102 -34.17 0.05 4.42
N PRO A 103 -32.92 -0.09 4.88
CA PRO A 103 -31.98 1.04 4.97
C PRO A 103 -31.73 1.75 3.63
N LEU A 104 -31.67 1.02 2.52
CA LEU A 104 -31.48 1.61 1.19
C LEU A 104 -32.70 2.41 0.74
N LEU A 105 -33.91 1.85 0.92
CA LEU A 105 -35.18 2.55 0.65
C LEU A 105 -35.31 3.81 1.52
N THR A 106 -34.91 3.72 2.79
CA THR A 106 -34.87 4.86 3.72
C THR A 106 -33.96 5.97 3.18
N ASN A 107 -32.73 5.65 2.77
CA ASN A 107 -31.79 6.65 2.24
C ASN A 107 -32.24 7.21 0.87
N ILE A 108 -32.80 6.38 -0.02
CA ILE A 108 -33.43 6.85 -1.28
C ILE A 108 -34.54 7.86 -0.97
N TYR A 109 -35.38 7.58 0.04
CA TYR A 109 -36.43 8.49 0.47
C TYR A 109 -35.89 9.78 1.10
N LEU A 110 -34.85 9.71 1.94
CA LEU A 110 -34.20 10.91 2.50
C LEU A 110 -33.62 11.81 1.38
N LEU A 111 -33.04 11.21 0.34
CA LEU A 111 -32.50 11.89 -0.85
C LEU A 111 -33.58 12.28 -1.90
N GLY A 112 -34.86 12.29 -1.51
CA GLY A 112 -35.96 12.77 -2.35
C GLY A 112 -36.43 11.80 -3.43
N GLY A 113 -35.91 10.57 -3.47
CA GLY A 113 -36.40 9.49 -4.33
C GLY A 113 -37.83 9.05 -3.99
N LYS A 114 -38.42 8.28 -4.91
CA LYS A 114 -39.76 7.70 -4.76
C LYS A 114 -39.63 6.24 -4.32
N ILE A 115 -40.25 5.90 -3.19
CA ILE A 115 -40.29 4.52 -2.68
C ILE A 115 -41.75 4.04 -2.50
N PRO A 116 -42.00 2.72 -2.55
CA PRO A 116 -43.22 2.15 -1.99
C PRO A 116 -43.38 2.52 -0.53
N LEU A 117 -44.64 2.62 -0.06
CA LEU A 117 -44.96 2.80 1.37
C LEU A 117 -44.30 4.01 2.05
N ALA A 118 -44.00 5.08 1.31
CA ALA A 118 -43.39 6.31 1.82
C ALA A 118 -44.09 6.93 3.05
N ALA A 119 -45.41 6.74 3.19
CA ALA A 119 -46.20 7.19 4.34
C ALA A 119 -46.01 6.34 5.61
N GLN A 120 -45.40 5.16 5.51
CA GLN A 120 -45.13 4.23 6.62
C GLN A 120 -43.69 4.34 7.16
N GLN A 121 -42.88 5.25 6.58
CA GLN A 121 -41.51 5.50 7.07
C GLN A 121 -41.53 6.07 8.50
N PRO A 122 -40.58 5.69 9.38
CA PRO A 122 -40.54 6.11 10.77
C PRO A 122 -40.55 7.63 10.97
N GLU A 123 -41.05 8.11 12.11
CA GLU A 123 -41.18 9.54 12.38
C GLU A 123 -39.84 10.30 12.30
N TRP A 124 -38.73 9.68 12.71
CA TRP A 124 -37.40 10.28 12.57
C TRP A 124 -36.98 10.45 11.11
N VAL A 125 -37.38 9.54 10.20
CA VAL A 125 -37.14 9.65 8.76
C VAL A 125 -37.96 10.80 8.16
N GLN A 126 -39.21 10.94 8.59
CA GLN A 126 -40.08 12.05 8.18
C GLN A 126 -39.53 13.40 8.66
N ASN A 127 -39.13 13.50 9.92
CA ASN A 127 -38.51 14.71 10.48
C ASN A 127 -37.18 15.04 9.79
N LEU A 128 -36.32 14.06 9.50
CA LEU A 128 -35.04 14.29 8.79
C LEU A 128 -35.27 14.71 7.32
N ARG A 129 -36.25 14.11 6.62
CA ARG A 129 -36.65 14.57 5.27
C ARG A 129 -37.25 15.98 5.30
N ALA A 130 -38.05 16.31 6.32
CA ALA A 130 -38.59 17.65 6.52
C ALA A 130 -37.50 18.69 6.81
N ALA A 131 -36.47 18.32 7.59
CA ALA A 131 -35.29 19.16 7.81
C ALA A 131 -34.55 19.44 6.50
N ARG A 132 -34.27 18.40 5.70
CA ARG A 132 -33.58 18.55 4.40
C ARG A 132 -34.38 19.38 3.40
N LEU A 133 -35.69 19.17 3.29
CA LEU A 133 -36.57 19.97 2.43
C LEU A 133 -36.63 21.43 2.89
N SER A 134 -36.69 21.68 4.20
CA SER A 134 -36.64 23.04 4.75
C SER A 134 -35.30 23.72 4.43
N PHE A 135 -34.19 23.01 4.54
CA PHE A 135 -32.85 23.52 4.22
C PHE A 135 -32.70 23.86 2.72
N ILE A 136 -33.12 22.97 1.82
CA ILE A 136 -33.13 23.19 0.37
C ILE A 136 -34.00 24.41 0.00
N ASN A 137 -35.13 24.60 0.70
CA ASN A 137 -36.00 25.77 0.54
C ASN A 137 -35.49 27.03 1.27
N GLN A 138 -34.23 27.06 1.73
CA GLN A 138 -33.57 28.17 2.44
C GLN A 138 -34.23 28.55 3.79
N GLN A 139 -35.07 27.68 4.35
CA GLN A 139 -35.75 27.86 5.63
C GLN A 139 -34.91 27.30 6.79
N VAL A 140 -33.68 27.80 6.95
CA VAL A 140 -32.65 27.23 7.84
C VAL A 140 -33.14 27.08 9.29
N SER A 141 -33.84 28.06 9.85
CA SER A 141 -34.37 28.01 11.22
C SER A 141 -35.55 27.04 11.41
N THR A 142 -36.19 26.61 10.32
CA THR A 142 -37.16 25.51 10.33
C THR A 142 -36.45 24.17 10.18
N ALA A 143 -35.41 24.10 9.34
CA ALA A 143 -34.57 22.92 9.16
C ALA A 143 -33.90 22.49 10.48
N GLU A 144 -33.33 23.45 11.22
CA GLU A 144 -32.72 23.24 12.53
C GLU A 144 -33.70 22.64 13.55
N LYS A 145 -34.94 23.16 13.62
CA LYS A 145 -35.99 22.65 14.53
C LYS A 145 -36.39 21.21 14.22
N TYR A 146 -36.37 20.81 12.95
CA TYR A 146 -36.62 19.42 12.57
C TYR A 146 -35.39 18.53 12.82
N LEU A 147 -34.17 19.05 12.60
CA LEU A 147 -32.92 18.35 12.87
C LEU A 147 -32.74 18.04 14.37
N GLN A 148 -33.05 19.00 15.25
CA GLN A 148 -32.97 18.82 16.71
C GLN A 148 -33.82 17.64 17.22
N LYS A 149 -34.93 17.29 16.53
CA LYS A 149 -35.77 16.14 16.86
C LYS A 149 -35.16 14.78 16.49
N VAL A 150 -34.11 14.76 15.64
CA VAL A 150 -33.55 13.52 15.08
C VAL A 150 -32.08 13.27 15.43
N LEU A 151 -31.31 14.29 15.83
CA LEU A 151 -29.88 14.16 16.15
C LEU A 151 -29.56 13.04 17.16
N GLY A 152 -30.38 12.88 18.19
CA GLY A 152 -30.20 11.84 19.21
C GLY A 152 -30.71 10.44 18.82
N ILE A 153 -31.53 10.33 17.77
CA ILE A 153 -32.16 9.06 17.33
C ILE A 153 -31.44 8.49 16.11
N ALA A 154 -31.04 9.36 15.18
CA ALA A 154 -30.38 9.02 13.92
C ALA A 154 -28.88 9.37 13.96
N SER A 155 -28.25 9.31 15.13
CA SER A 155 -26.84 9.66 15.35
C SER A 155 -25.88 8.88 14.45
N ASP A 156 -26.27 7.67 14.05
CA ASP A 156 -25.45 6.72 13.27
C ASP A 156 -25.69 6.84 11.75
N ASN A 157 -26.65 7.68 11.33
CA ASN A 157 -26.98 7.89 9.93
C ASN A 157 -26.12 9.03 9.34
N VAL A 158 -25.35 8.70 8.29
CA VAL A 158 -24.44 9.66 7.64
C VAL A 158 -25.16 10.85 6.98
N LEU A 159 -26.38 10.67 6.45
CA LEU A 159 -27.17 11.78 5.89
C LEU A 159 -27.66 12.75 6.97
N CYS A 160 -27.91 12.26 8.19
CA CYS A 160 -28.20 13.10 9.35
C CYS A 160 -26.99 13.96 9.73
N ALA A 161 -25.80 13.36 9.75
CA ALA A 161 -24.55 14.06 10.02
C ALA A 161 -24.17 15.09 8.92
N ILE A 162 -24.37 14.75 7.64
CA ILE A 162 -24.21 15.69 6.52
C ILE A 162 -25.12 16.90 6.71
N LEU A 163 -26.43 16.69 6.89
CA LEU A 163 -27.38 17.79 7.05
C LEU A 163 -27.11 18.62 8.31
N HIS A 164 -26.61 18.01 9.39
CA HIS A 164 -26.19 18.75 10.58
C HIS A 164 -25.03 19.69 10.25
N LEU A 165 -23.99 19.21 9.57
CA LEU A 165 -22.86 20.05 9.19
C LEU A 165 -23.24 21.15 8.19
N GLU A 166 -24.10 20.85 7.22
CA GLU A 166 -24.63 21.85 6.27
C GLU A 166 -25.41 22.96 6.99
N ILE A 167 -26.25 22.62 7.98
CA ILE A 167 -26.99 23.59 8.79
C ILE A 167 -26.04 24.37 9.69
N THR A 168 -25.11 23.71 10.40
CA THR A 168 -24.10 24.38 11.24
C THR A 168 -23.28 25.39 10.43
N ARG A 169 -22.85 25.05 9.21
CA ARG A 169 -22.15 25.98 8.32
C ARG A 169 -23.01 27.19 7.89
N ALA A 170 -24.33 27.04 7.86
CA ALA A 170 -25.25 28.13 7.56
C ALA A 170 -25.62 29.00 8.77
N THR A 171 -25.36 28.56 10.02
CA THR A 171 -25.84 29.23 11.25
C THR A 171 -24.76 29.59 12.26
N SER A 172 -23.59 28.96 12.21
CA SER A 172 -22.56 28.97 13.26
C SER A 172 -21.24 29.53 12.74
N ASP A 173 -20.25 29.67 13.63
CA ASP A 173 -18.92 30.15 13.28
C ASP A 173 -18.02 29.04 12.67
N THR A 174 -16.95 29.46 12.01
CA THR A 174 -15.95 28.57 11.40
C THR A 174 -15.38 27.56 12.40
N GLN A 175 -15.26 27.92 13.69
CA GLN A 175 -14.75 27.02 14.71
C GLN A 175 -15.73 25.88 15.04
N ALA A 176 -17.03 26.15 15.09
CA ALA A 176 -18.05 25.10 15.20
C ALA A 176 -18.06 24.19 13.97
N VAL A 177 -17.93 24.75 12.76
CA VAL A 177 -17.83 23.97 11.51
C VAL A 177 -16.60 23.07 11.54
N HIS A 178 -15.42 23.60 11.87
CA HIS A 178 -14.17 22.84 12.01
C HIS A 178 -14.30 21.66 12.98
N ASN A 179 -14.87 21.91 14.17
CA ASN A 179 -15.00 20.89 15.21
C ASN A 179 -15.96 19.78 14.77
N LEU A 180 -17.07 20.13 14.13
CA LEU A 180 -18.07 19.18 13.67
C LEU A 180 -17.60 18.39 12.43
N SER A 181 -16.95 19.04 11.48
CA SER A 181 -16.36 18.38 10.30
C SER A 181 -15.19 17.47 10.69
N SER A 182 -14.38 17.83 11.68
CA SER A 182 -13.32 16.97 12.25
C SER A 182 -13.91 15.74 12.95
N LEU A 183 -14.97 15.91 13.76
CA LEU A 183 -15.66 14.78 14.40
C LEU A 183 -16.26 13.81 13.36
N TYR A 184 -16.89 14.35 12.31
CA TYR A 184 -17.54 13.54 11.28
C TYR A 184 -16.57 12.93 10.27
N SER A 185 -15.45 13.58 9.94
CA SER A 185 -14.39 12.96 9.13
C SER A 185 -13.67 11.83 9.88
N GLN A 186 -13.47 11.94 11.20
CA GLN A 186 -12.97 10.82 12.01
C GLN A 186 -13.94 9.62 12.01
N ARG A 187 -15.25 9.88 12.01
CA ARG A 187 -16.29 8.84 12.06
C ARG A 187 -16.59 8.20 10.70
N TRP A 188 -16.48 8.97 9.61
CA TRP A 188 -16.71 8.53 8.24
C TRP A 188 -15.56 9.01 7.33
N PRO A 189 -14.34 8.43 7.46
CA PRO A 189 -13.11 8.91 6.80
C PRO A 189 -13.10 8.79 5.27
N ASP A 190 -14.02 8.01 4.71
CA ASP A 190 -14.21 7.90 3.26
C ASP A 190 -15.02 9.09 2.68
N CYS A 191 -15.90 9.71 3.48
CA CYS A 191 -16.88 10.71 3.04
C CYS A 191 -16.19 12.04 2.71
N VAL A 192 -16.10 12.37 1.42
CA VAL A 192 -15.38 13.54 0.91
C VAL A 192 -16.01 14.85 1.37
N LEU A 193 -17.33 14.91 1.56
CA LEU A 193 -18.02 16.13 2.01
C LEU A 193 -17.51 16.62 3.37
N PHE A 194 -17.24 15.73 4.33
CA PHE A 194 -16.71 16.12 5.64
C PHE A 194 -15.28 16.67 5.52
N SER A 195 -14.44 16.06 4.69
CA SER A 195 -13.08 16.53 4.43
C SER A 195 -13.04 17.86 3.69
N LEU A 196 -13.97 18.11 2.75
CA LEU A 196 -14.06 19.40 2.04
C LEU A 196 -14.45 20.55 2.98
N TYR A 197 -15.45 20.34 3.86
CA TYR A 197 -15.81 21.36 4.86
C TYR A 197 -14.75 21.54 5.95
N LEU A 198 -14.02 20.47 6.31
CA LEU A 198 -12.86 20.60 7.19
C LEU A 198 -11.74 21.41 6.53
N ALA A 199 -11.47 21.21 5.24
CA ALA A 199 -10.49 21.99 4.50
C ALA A 199 -10.89 23.47 4.37
N GLU A 200 -12.16 23.76 4.08
CA GLU A 200 -12.68 25.14 4.04
C GLU A 200 -12.50 25.82 5.40
N ALA A 201 -12.91 25.18 6.49
CA ALA A 201 -12.78 25.74 7.82
C ALA A 201 -11.30 25.89 8.25
N GLN A 202 -10.42 24.97 7.85
CA GLN A 202 -8.97 25.10 8.08
C GLN A 202 -8.37 26.26 7.28
N MET A 203 -8.83 26.51 6.06
CA MET A 203 -8.39 27.66 5.25
C MET A 203 -8.78 28.98 5.91
N GLU A 204 -10.03 29.09 6.38
CA GLU A 204 -10.52 30.27 7.12
C GLU A 204 -9.81 30.47 8.48
N LEU A 205 -9.40 29.39 9.14
CA LEU A 205 -8.61 29.41 10.38
C LEU A 205 -7.09 29.58 10.14
N GLY A 206 -6.65 29.89 8.90
CA GLY A 206 -5.25 30.14 8.55
C GLY A 206 -4.34 28.90 8.50
N SER A 207 -4.91 27.69 8.54
CA SER A 207 -4.20 26.41 8.48
C SER A 207 -4.08 25.89 7.03
N GLU A 208 -3.62 26.75 6.12
CA GLU A 208 -3.66 26.52 4.66
C GLU A 208 -3.03 25.19 4.22
N VAL A 209 -1.91 24.79 4.83
CA VAL A 209 -1.19 23.54 4.47
C VAL A 209 -2.05 22.29 4.74
N LEU A 210 -2.77 22.26 5.85
CA LEU A 210 -3.66 21.14 6.18
C LEU A 210 -4.88 21.13 5.25
N ALA A 211 -5.44 22.30 4.96
CA ALA A 211 -6.54 22.46 4.02
C ALA A 211 -6.17 21.97 2.60
N VAL A 212 -5.01 22.38 2.07
CA VAL A 212 -4.53 21.98 0.73
C VAL A 212 -4.30 20.47 0.64
N ASN A 213 -3.75 19.84 1.69
CA ASN A 213 -3.59 18.39 1.73
C ASN A 213 -4.95 17.66 1.68
N LEU A 214 -5.92 18.08 2.49
CA LEU A 214 -7.28 17.53 2.46
C LEU A 214 -7.95 17.73 1.09
N LEU A 215 -7.74 18.88 0.43
CA LEU A 215 -8.27 19.14 -0.91
C LEU A 215 -7.66 18.22 -1.97
N HIS A 216 -6.35 17.92 -1.89
CA HIS A 216 -5.71 16.96 -2.79
C HIS A 216 -6.24 15.53 -2.59
N ASP A 217 -6.44 15.09 -1.36
CA ASP A 217 -7.06 13.79 -1.07
C ASP A 217 -8.50 13.72 -1.60
N CYS A 218 -9.27 14.81 -1.47
CA CYS A 218 -10.62 14.90 -2.03
C CYS A 218 -10.62 14.86 -3.57
N ALA A 219 -9.67 15.55 -4.22
CA ALA A 219 -9.51 15.53 -5.67
C ALA A 219 -9.10 14.15 -6.22
N ALA A 220 -8.37 13.36 -5.43
CA ALA A 220 -8.06 11.97 -5.77
C ALA A 220 -9.27 11.02 -5.60
N LYS A 221 -10.05 11.18 -4.52
CA LYS A 221 -11.24 10.37 -4.22
C LYS A 221 -12.45 10.67 -5.12
N ASP A 222 -12.63 11.94 -5.51
CA ASP A 222 -13.68 12.42 -6.43
C ASP A 222 -13.06 13.21 -7.58
N ALA A 223 -12.37 12.51 -8.48
CA ALA A 223 -11.69 13.12 -9.63
C ALA A 223 -12.66 13.77 -10.63
N GLY A 224 -13.95 13.37 -10.61
CA GLY A 224 -15.01 13.99 -11.40
C GLY A 224 -15.53 15.31 -10.81
N GLY A 225 -15.15 15.64 -9.58
CA GLY A 225 -15.55 16.87 -8.88
C GLY A 225 -17.04 16.96 -8.58
N MET A 226 -17.73 15.84 -8.39
CA MET A 226 -19.18 15.78 -8.18
C MET A 226 -19.60 16.43 -6.85
N VAL A 227 -18.91 16.12 -5.75
CA VAL A 227 -19.14 16.66 -4.41
C VAL A 227 -18.74 18.15 -4.30
N PRO A 228 -17.52 18.59 -4.67
CA PRO A 228 -17.15 20.01 -4.59
C PRO A 228 -18.02 20.90 -5.49
N THR A 229 -18.45 20.41 -6.66
CA THR A 229 -19.40 21.13 -7.52
C THR A 229 -20.77 21.29 -6.86
N ARG A 230 -21.19 20.33 -6.02
CA ARG A 230 -22.46 20.42 -5.26
C ARG A 230 -22.38 21.45 -4.14
N ILE A 231 -21.30 21.45 -3.35
CA ILE A 231 -21.19 22.31 -2.15
C ILE A 231 -20.71 23.74 -2.44
N TRP A 232 -19.84 23.93 -3.44
CA TRP A 232 -19.22 25.23 -3.77
C TRP A 232 -19.60 25.77 -5.16
N GLY A 233 -20.30 24.98 -5.97
CA GLY A 233 -20.68 25.36 -7.33
C GLY A 233 -19.53 25.28 -8.35
N LYS A 234 -19.88 25.50 -9.63
CA LYS A 234 -18.96 25.36 -10.78
C LYS A 234 -17.82 26.42 -10.84
N GLN A 235 -17.83 27.42 -9.95
CA GLN A 235 -16.84 28.51 -9.87
C GLN A 235 -16.10 28.55 -8.51
N SER A 236 -16.01 27.40 -7.81
CA SER A 236 -15.23 27.29 -6.57
C SER A 236 -13.78 27.79 -6.74
N PRO A 237 -13.21 28.53 -5.75
CA PRO A 237 -11.82 28.96 -5.79
C PRO A 237 -10.83 27.78 -5.82
N TYR A 238 -11.25 26.61 -5.31
CA TYR A 238 -10.42 25.39 -5.25
C TYR A 238 -10.45 24.56 -6.55
N LYS A 239 -11.19 25.00 -7.58
CA LYS A 239 -11.40 24.26 -8.83
C LYS A 239 -10.09 23.83 -9.52
N SER A 240 -9.03 24.63 -9.43
CA SER A 240 -7.71 24.34 -10.03
C SER A 240 -6.98 23.15 -9.40
N LEU A 241 -7.44 22.63 -8.26
CA LEU A 241 -6.91 21.41 -7.64
C LEU A 241 -7.52 20.13 -8.24
N TRP A 242 -8.67 20.24 -8.91
CA TRP A 242 -9.27 19.13 -9.66
C TRP A 242 -8.66 19.02 -11.06
N PRO A 243 -8.62 17.80 -11.64
CA PRO A 243 -8.14 17.64 -13.01
C PRO A 243 -8.95 18.49 -14.00
N GLU A 244 -8.28 19.36 -14.75
CA GLU A 244 -8.91 19.99 -15.92
C GLU A 244 -9.02 18.96 -17.04
N ILE A 245 -10.20 18.35 -17.14
CA ILE A 245 -10.49 17.33 -18.15
C ILE A 245 -10.86 18.06 -19.45
N SER A 246 -9.84 18.30 -20.28
CA SER A 246 -9.99 18.82 -21.63
C SER A 246 -10.77 17.86 -22.53
N ASP A 247 -11.18 18.33 -23.71
CA ASP A 247 -11.72 17.44 -24.74
C ASP A 247 -10.70 16.33 -25.06
N PHE A 248 -11.19 15.10 -25.17
CA PHE A 248 -10.37 13.90 -25.35
C PHE A 248 -10.83 13.11 -26.58
N GLU A 249 -9.90 12.40 -27.22
CA GLU A 249 -10.20 11.56 -28.38
C GLU A 249 -10.90 10.26 -27.94
N PHE A 250 -12.17 10.12 -28.33
CA PHE A 250 -12.97 8.94 -28.08
C PHE A 250 -12.93 7.98 -29.27
N ASN A 251 -12.21 6.86 -29.08
CA ASN A 251 -11.85 5.93 -30.15
C ASN A 251 -12.69 4.65 -30.18
N LEU A 252 -13.73 4.54 -29.35
CA LEU A 252 -14.62 3.37 -29.34
C LEU A 252 -15.78 3.56 -30.31
N PRO A 253 -16.17 2.50 -31.07
CA PRO A 253 -17.31 2.58 -31.98
C PRO A 253 -18.62 2.77 -31.20
N ILE A 254 -19.32 3.87 -31.48
CA ILE A 254 -20.59 4.20 -30.83
C ILE A 254 -21.73 3.38 -31.47
N PRO A 255 -22.54 2.63 -30.70
CA PRO A 255 -23.68 1.90 -31.24
C PRO A 255 -24.67 2.83 -31.96
N SER A 256 -25.20 2.41 -33.12
CA SER A 256 -26.06 3.24 -33.96
C SER A 256 -27.33 3.74 -33.26
N SER A 257 -27.87 2.96 -32.31
CA SER A 257 -29.01 3.34 -31.46
C SER A 257 -28.66 4.44 -30.45
N VAL A 258 -27.43 4.45 -29.94
CA VAL A 258 -26.92 5.50 -29.04
C VAL A 258 -26.56 6.75 -29.84
N ALA A 259 -25.94 6.60 -31.01
CA ALA A 259 -25.67 7.71 -31.92
C ALA A 259 -26.96 8.42 -32.36
N ALA A 260 -28.04 7.68 -32.64
CA ALA A 260 -29.37 8.25 -32.90
C ALA A 260 -29.88 9.06 -31.70
N ALA A 261 -29.77 8.52 -30.48
CA ALA A 261 -30.24 9.17 -29.25
C ALA A 261 -29.41 10.37 -28.79
N MET A 262 -28.18 10.49 -29.29
CA MET A 262 -27.32 11.67 -29.19
C MET A 262 -27.55 12.69 -30.32
N GLY A 263 -28.42 12.40 -31.30
CA GLY A 263 -28.66 13.25 -32.46
C GLY A 263 -27.51 13.24 -33.50
N TRP A 264 -26.59 12.28 -33.42
CA TRP A 264 -25.39 12.19 -34.24
C TRP A 264 -25.57 11.45 -35.58
N ASN A 265 -26.74 10.84 -35.80
CA ASN A 265 -27.11 10.27 -37.11
C ASN A 265 -27.69 11.36 -38.01
N GLN A 266 -26.83 12.23 -38.55
CA GLN A 266 -27.18 13.14 -39.64
C GLN A 266 -26.56 12.62 -40.94
N LEU A 267 -27.39 12.05 -41.81
CA LEU A 267 -26.98 11.79 -43.20
C LEU A 267 -26.92 13.13 -43.93
N GLY A 268 -25.80 13.40 -44.60
CA GLY A 268 -25.66 14.60 -45.43
C GLY A 268 -26.71 14.62 -46.53
N THR A 269 -27.28 15.79 -46.82
CA THR A 269 -28.15 16.01 -47.98
C THR A 269 -27.34 15.78 -49.26
N GLY A 270 -27.47 14.60 -49.85
CA GLY A 270 -26.80 14.27 -51.11
C GLY A 270 -27.30 15.16 -52.26
N GLU A 271 -26.37 15.67 -53.06
CA GLU A 271 -26.69 16.39 -54.29
C GLU A 271 -27.44 15.48 -55.26
N THR A 272 -28.61 15.91 -55.72
CA THR A 272 -29.40 15.21 -56.73
C THR A 272 -28.80 15.43 -58.12
N THR A 273 -27.77 14.64 -58.45
CA THR A 273 -27.30 14.51 -59.84
C THR A 273 -28.36 13.78 -60.68
N GLN A 274 -28.78 14.42 -61.77
CA GLN A 274 -29.90 13.98 -62.60
C GLN A 274 -29.53 12.79 -63.49
N ALA A 275 -30.44 11.83 -63.62
CA ALA A 275 -30.45 10.88 -64.75
C ALA A 275 -31.34 11.43 -65.90
N PRO A 276 -31.07 11.10 -67.18
CA PRO A 276 -31.69 11.77 -68.32
C PRO A 276 -33.16 11.38 -68.59
N ARG A 277 -33.91 12.30 -69.21
CA ARG A 277 -35.35 12.16 -69.58
C ARG A 277 -35.57 11.42 -70.91
N PRO A 278 -36.80 10.92 -71.13
CA PRO A 278 -37.63 11.40 -72.25
C PRO A 278 -39.01 11.96 -71.80
N VAL A 279 -39.47 13.15 -72.24
CA VAL A 279 -40.44 13.41 -73.36
C VAL A 279 -41.90 13.00 -72.99
N ALA A 280 -42.96 13.83 -73.07
CA ALA A 280 -43.12 15.26 -73.38
C ALA A 280 -44.45 15.88 -72.82
N ASP A 281 -44.44 17.20 -72.68
CA ASP A 281 -45.51 18.23 -72.79
C ASP A 281 -46.96 18.02 -72.27
N ILE A 282 -47.48 19.00 -71.48
CA ILE A 282 -48.70 19.83 -71.74
C ILE A 282 -49.09 20.70 -70.51
N ARG A 283 -48.91 22.02 -70.67
CA ARG A 283 -49.69 23.22 -70.23
C ARG A 283 -50.33 23.37 -68.81
N ARG A 284 -50.10 24.55 -68.21
CA ARG A 284 -50.90 25.23 -67.14
C ARG A 284 -52.12 25.99 -67.73
N PRO A 285 -53.22 26.26 -66.98
CA PRO A 285 -53.41 27.42 -66.03
C PRO A 285 -54.08 27.02 -64.67
N ALA A 286 -54.35 27.85 -63.63
CA ALA A 286 -53.90 29.20 -63.17
C ALA A 286 -54.12 29.44 -61.62
N ARG A 287 -54.83 30.52 -61.20
CA ARG A 287 -55.13 31.03 -59.81
C ARG A 287 -56.62 31.49 -59.71
N PRO A 288 -57.26 31.86 -58.55
CA PRO A 288 -56.72 32.54 -57.35
C PRO A 288 -57.27 32.25 -55.90
N VAL A 289 -56.46 32.60 -54.89
CA VAL A 289 -56.64 33.43 -53.63
C VAL A 289 -58.07 34.01 -53.35
N PRO A 290 -58.63 34.22 -52.11
CA PRO A 290 -58.09 34.73 -50.79
C PRO A 290 -58.69 34.06 -49.49
N PRO A 291 -58.66 34.63 -48.25
CA PRO A 291 -57.66 35.42 -47.50
C PRO A 291 -57.40 34.94 -46.03
N PRO A 292 -56.41 35.53 -45.31
CA PRO A 292 -56.24 35.50 -43.83
C PRO A 292 -56.54 36.86 -43.15
N THR A 293 -56.84 36.89 -41.83
CA THR A 293 -56.80 38.05 -40.86
C THR A 293 -57.46 37.61 -39.51
N GLU A 294 -57.23 38.12 -38.28
CA GLU A 294 -56.27 39.06 -37.65
C GLU A 294 -56.42 39.12 -36.10
N TYR A 295 -55.35 39.48 -35.36
CA TYR A 295 -55.25 40.36 -34.15
C TYR A 295 -56.10 40.18 -32.84
N PRO A 296 -55.87 40.95 -31.74
CA PRO A 296 -54.69 41.76 -31.29
C PRO A 296 -54.27 41.53 -29.80
N ALA A 297 -53.38 42.40 -29.30
CA ALA A 297 -52.77 42.42 -27.94
C ALA A 297 -53.24 43.59 -27.03
N ASN A 298 -52.54 43.74 -25.88
CA ASN A 298 -52.13 44.98 -25.18
C ASN A 298 -52.80 45.48 -23.86
N ASN A 299 -51.95 45.50 -22.80
CA ASN A 299 -51.56 46.66 -21.94
C ASN A 299 -52.34 47.21 -20.71
N VAL A 300 -51.55 47.44 -19.63
CA VAL A 300 -51.39 48.69 -18.80
C VAL A 300 -52.13 48.91 -17.44
N ASN A 301 -51.30 49.08 -16.40
CA ASN A 301 -51.33 49.94 -15.18
C ASN A 301 -52.48 50.00 -14.12
N ALA A 302 -52.08 49.61 -12.89
CA ALA A 302 -51.87 50.46 -11.68
C ALA A 302 -53.00 50.90 -10.69
N GLN A 303 -52.53 51.10 -9.44
CA GLN A 303 -52.98 51.95 -8.32
C GLN A 303 -53.74 51.34 -7.10
N LYS A 304 -53.04 51.46 -5.95
CA LYS A 304 -53.44 51.99 -4.61
C LYS A 304 -54.78 51.58 -3.95
N GLN A 305 -54.64 51.14 -2.69
CA GLN A 305 -55.31 51.57 -1.42
C GLN A 305 -55.33 50.34 -0.47
N ALA A 306 -55.31 50.38 0.87
CA ALA A 306 -55.09 51.35 1.93
C ALA A 306 -54.99 50.51 3.24
N GLY A 307 -54.42 51.03 4.33
CA GLY A 307 -54.46 50.35 5.65
C GLY A 307 -55.83 50.47 6.35
N PRO A 308 -56.03 49.78 7.48
CA PRO A 308 -55.78 50.50 8.73
C PRO A 308 -55.04 49.72 9.83
N SER A 309 -54.67 50.45 10.88
CA SER A 309 -53.93 50.02 12.07
C SER A 309 -54.83 49.41 13.15
N ILE A 310 -54.25 48.70 14.14
CA ILE A 310 -54.35 48.98 15.60
C ILE A 310 -53.44 48.01 16.40
N LYS A 311 -52.29 48.52 16.85
CA LYS A 311 -51.81 48.72 18.24
C LYS A 311 -51.96 47.65 19.38
N PRO A 312 -51.19 47.74 20.50
CA PRO A 312 -50.35 46.62 20.96
C PRO A 312 -50.41 46.30 22.48
N GLN A 313 -49.61 45.31 22.92
CA GLN A 313 -49.05 45.11 24.28
C GLN A 313 -48.05 43.92 24.23
N SER A 314 -47.00 43.76 25.04
CA SER A 314 -46.22 44.66 25.92
C SER A 314 -44.89 43.96 26.27
N LYS A 315 -43.80 44.70 26.52
CA LYS A 315 -42.53 44.13 27.08
C LYS A 315 -42.66 43.92 28.60
N PRO A 316 -41.82 43.08 29.23
CA PRO A 316 -40.59 43.65 29.81
C PRO A 316 -39.31 42.79 29.69
N THR A 317 -38.17 43.48 29.65
CA THR A 317 -36.80 43.04 30.04
C THR A 317 -36.56 43.52 31.51
N PRO A 318 -35.43 43.25 32.25
CA PRO A 318 -34.15 42.63 31.87
C PRO A 318 -33.43 41.71 32.92
N GLN A 319 -32.18 41.33 32.59
CA GLN A 319 -30.97 41.17 33.44
C GLN A 319 -30.62 39.85 34.19
N LYS A 320 -29.42 39.34 33.82
CA LYS A 320 -28.30 38.81 34.64
C LYS A 320 -28.56 37.88 35.85
N LEU A 321 -27.91 36.71 35.86
CA LEU A 321 -26.68 36.50 36.64
C LEU A 321 -25.86 35.28 36.16
N HIS A 322 -24.56 35.29 36.44
CA HIS A 322 -23.65 34.14 36.25
C HIS A 322 -23.67 33.20 37.47
N SER A 323 -22.97 32.06 37.35
CA SER A 323 -22.52 31.15 38.43
C SER A 323 -23.58 30.45 39.31
N GLN A 324 -23.78 29.14 39.07
CA GLN A 324 -24.12 28.11 40.09
C GLN A 324 -24.19 26.70 39.47
N LEU A 325 -23.04 26.12 39.06
CA LEU A 325 -22.91 24.68 38.74
C LEU A 325 -21.58 24.05 39.19
N TYR A 326 -20.88 24.70 40.13
CA TYR A 326 -20.04 24.00 41.10
C TYR A 326 -20.84 23.93 42.41
N GLU A 327 -20.66 22.85 43.18
CA GLU A 327 -21.39 22.51 44.42
C GLU A 327 -22.87 22.09 44.24
N ASN A 328 -23.10 20.78 43.98
CA ASN A 328 -24.10 19.96 44.71
C ASN A 328 -24.11 18.49 44.26
N ALA A 329 -22.97 17.81 44.37
CA ALA A 329 -22.88 16.34 44.28
C ALA A 329 -21.92 15.78 45.36
N LEU A 330 -22.02 16.33 46.58
CA LEU A 330 -21.29 15.88 47.75
C LEU A 330 -22.24 15.89 48.96
N LYS A 331 -22.88 14.75 49.24
CA LYS A 331 -23.38 14.36 50.58
C LYS A 331 -23.95 12.92 50.57
N ASN A 332 -23.61 12.20 51.63
CA ASN A 332 -24.09 10.85 52.01
C ASN A 332 -23.50 9.70 51.16
N GLY A 333 -22.67 8.78 51.68
CA GLY A 333 -22.06 8.64 53.02
C GLY A 333 -21.28 7.31 53.11
N ILE A 334 -20.23 7.25 53.96
CA ILE A 334 -19.34 6.08 54.14
C ILE A 334 -19.74 5.31 55.43
N PRO A 335 -19.47 3.98 55.57
CA PRO A 335 -18.28 3.48 56.30
C PRO A 335 -17.56 2.33 55.54
N ALA A 336 -16.22 2.27 55.47
CA ALA A 336 -15.25 1.74 56.46
C ALA A 336 -15.42 0.25 56.81
N VAL A 337 -14.43 -0.64 56.95
CA VAL A 337 -12.99 -0.81 56.62
C VAL A 337 -12.65 -2.18 57.25
N GLU A 338 -11.91 -3.09 56.60
CA GLU A 338 -11.06 -4.09 57.28
C GLU A 338 -10.06 -4.82 56.34
N LYS A 339 -8.99 -5.35 56.94
CA LYS A 339 -7.81 -6.06 56.38
C LYS A 339 -7.28 -7.00 57.51
N PRO A 340 -6.34 -7.93 57.26
CA PRO A 340 -6.01 -8.72 56.06
C PRO A 340 -6.01 -10.25 56.40
N GLU A 341 -5.53 -11.17 55.53
CA GLU A 341 -4.66 -12.31 55.96
C GLU A 341 -4.09 -13.24 54.85
N LYS A 342 -2.84 -13.70 55.10
CA LYS A 342 -2.16 -15.00 54.80
C LYS A 342 -1.84 -15.52 53.38
N LYS A 343 -0.58 -15.99 53.26
CA LYS A 343 -0.02 -16.96 52.28
C LYS A 343 -0.52 -18.39 52.56
N PRO A 344 -0.28 -19.35 51.64
CA PRO A 344 0.65 -20.44 52.00
C PRO A 344 1.65 -20.85 50.89
N GLU A 345 2.57 -21.75 51.24
CA GLU A 345 3.73 -22.20 50.47
C GLU A 345 3.55 -23.61 49.86
N ASP A 346 4.45 -23.95 48.92
CA ASP A 346 4.95 -25.28 48.51
C ASP A 346 4.04 -26.54 48.54
N GLN A 347 3.86 -27.16 47.36
CA GLN A 347 3.79 -28.62 47.23
C GLN A 347 4.59 -29.17 46.05
N ILE A 348 5.51 -30.08 46.36
CA ILE A 348 6.34 -30.86 45.44
C ILE A 348 5.52 -32.02 44.85
N PHE A 349 5.61 -32.26 43.54
CA PHE A 349 5.18 -33.53 42.93
C PHE A 349 6.28 -34.18 42.09
N LYS A 350 6.43 -35.50 42.28
CA LYS A 350 7.50 -36.35 41.70
C LYS A 350 7.19 -36.76 40.25
N PRO A 351 8.22 -37.02 39.42
CA PRO A 351 8.01 -37.47 38.05
C PRO A 351 7.53 -38.93 37.98
N VAL A 352 6.47 -39.18 37.21
CA VAL A 352 6.03 -40.53 36.83
C VAL A 352 6.79 -40.96 35.57
N LYS A 353 7.53 -42.07 35.64
CA LYS A 353 8.10 -42.71 34.45
C LYS A 353 7.02 -43.49 33.71
N ILE A 354 6.87 -43.25 32.41
CA ILE A 354 6.09 -44.12 31.51
C ILE A 354 7.08 -44.80 30.55
N ASN A 355 7.02 -46.13 30.51
CA ASN A 355 7.91 -46.96 29.70
C ASN A 355 7.14 -47.40 28.44
N LEU A 356 7.65 -47.06 27.25
CA LEU A 356 6.97 -47.34 25.98
C LEU A 356 7.57 -48.59 25.32
N ASN A 357 6.76 -49.63 25.18
CA ASN A 357 7.17 -50.92 24.63
C ASN A 357 6.77 -51.01 23.14
N THR A 358 7.75 -51.24 22.26
CA THR A 358 7.66 -50.90 20.82
C THR A 358 6.82 -51.87 19.96
N SER A 359 6.28 -52.95 20.53
CA SER A 359 5.58 -54.00 19.78
C SER A 359 4.13 -53.68 19.41
N VAL A 360 3.44 -52.81 20.18
CA VAL A 360 2.00 -52.53 19.98
C VAL A 360 1.74 -51.63 18.76
N VAL A 361 2.73 -50.87 18.30
CA VAL A 361 2.58 -49.88 17.22
C VAL A 361 2.62 -50.52 15.83
N LEU A 362 3.32 -51.65 15.64
CA LEU A 362 3.39 -52.32 14.33
C LEU A 362 2.07 -53.00 13.93
N ASP A 363 1.37 -53.59 14.90
CA ASP A 363 0.16 -54.41 14.66
C ASP A 363 -1.03 -53.55 14.16
N ALA A 364 -1.10 -52.30 14.63
CA ALA A 364 -2.08 -51.32 14.17
C ALA A 364 -1.82 -50.86 12.71
N ALA A 365 -0.55 -50.74 12.32
CA ALA A 365 -0.18 -50.29 10.97
C ALA A 365 -0.51 -51.34 9.89
N GLN A 366 -0.33 -52.63 10.18
CA GLN A 366 -0.61 -53.70 9.21
C GLN A 366 -2.11 -53.88 8.91
N LYS A 367 -3.00 -53.64 9.89
CA LYS A 367 -4.47 -53.66 9.68
C LYS A 367 -4.99 -52.51 8.81
N ALA A 368 -4.31 -51.36 8.79
CA ALA A 368 -4.71 -50.24 7.92
C ALA A 368 -4.44 -50.55 6.43
N VAL A 369 -3.31 -51.21 6.13
CA VAL A 369 -2.88 -51.49 4.74
C VAL A 369 -3.77 -52.55 4.05
N SER A 370 -4.24 -53.57 4.77
CA SER A 370 -5.14 -54.59 4.20
C SER A 370 -6.52 -54.03 3.83
N THR A 371 -6.99 -52.99 4.52
CA THR A 371 -8.31 -52.38 4.31
C THR A 371 -8.36 -51.49 3.05
N VAL A 372 -7.23 -50.92 2.63
CA VAL A 372 -7.16 -50.10 1.39
C VAL A 372 -7.10 -50.99 0.14
N SER A 373 -6.47 -52.17 0.24
CA SER A 373 -6.31 -53.09 -0.90
C SER A 373 -7.60 -53.78 -1.35
N SER A 374 -8.66 -53.81 -0.51
CA SER A 374 -9.95 -54.43 -0.84
C SER A 374 -10.91 -53.51 -1.60
N LEU A 375 -10.64 -52.19 -1.66
CA LEU A 375 -11.51 -51.19 -2.28
C LEU A 375 -11.27 -50.98 -3.79
N ILE A 376 -10.30 -51.66 -4.39
CA ILE A 376 -10.00 -51.59 -5.82
C ILE A 376 -10.44 -52.89 -6.51
N LYS A 377 -11.74 -53.01 -6.80
CA LYS A 377 -12.27 -53.99 -7.74
C LYS A 377 -13.30 -53.37 -8.68
N ARG A 378 -13.18 -53.72 -9.97
CA ARG A 378 -13.90 -53.16 -11.11
C ARG A 378 -15.40 -53.44 -11.06
N GLU A 379 -16.19 -52.47 -11.52
CA GLU A 379 -17.44 -52.75 -12.25
C GLU A 379 -17.29 -52.32 -13.71
N LYS A 380 -18.00 -53.03 -14.58
CA LYS A 380 -18.16 -52.74 -16.02
C LYS A 380 -19.61 -52.34 -16.26
N THR A 381 -19.83 -51.27 -17.00
CA THR A 381 -21.05 -51.07 -17.78
C THR A 381 -20.67 -50.49 -19.14
N SER A 382 -21.46 -50.85 -20.16
CA SER A 382 -21.21 -50.56 -21.57
C SER A 382 -22.32 -49.72 -22.13
N GLU A 383 -22.00 -48.60 -22.79
CA GLU A 383 -22.78 -48.06 -23.89
C GLU A 383 -21.92 -47.12 -24.75
N SER A 384 -22.33 -46.91 -26.00
CA SER A 384 -21.47 -46.42 -27.09
C SER A 384 -21.18 -44.92 -27.03
N VAL A 385 -19.90 -44.57 -27.11
CA VAL A 385 -19.42 -43.19 -27.29
C VAL A 385 -19.17 -42.95 -28.79
N GLU A 386 -19.71 -41.85 -29.34
CA GLU A 386 -19.25 -41.34 -30.64
C GLU A 386 -17.82 -40.81 -30.49
N ASP A 387 -16.90 -41.30 -31.34
CA ASP A 387 -15.49 -40.91 -31.31
C ASP A 387 -15.31 -39.41 -31.60
N VAL A 388 -15.17 -38.60 -30.54
CA VAL A 388 -14.55 -37.28 -30.65
C VAL A 388 -13.05 -37.48 -30.89
N PRO A 389 -12.49 -37.07 -32.05
CA PRO A 389 -11.10 -37.35 -32.35
C PRO A 389 -10.17 -36.73 -31.30
N ILE A 390 -9.22 -37.52 -30.78
CA ILE A 390 -8.24 -37.09 -29.77
C ILE A 390 -7.43 -35.86 -30.23
N SER A 391 -7.30 -35.64 -31.55
CA SER A 391 -6.75 -34.41 -32.13
C SER A 391 -7.54 -33.16 -31.74
N LYS A 392 -8.88 -33.21 -31.75
CA LYS A 392 -9.74 -32.06 -31.46
C LYS A 392 -9.69 -31.67 -29.99
N VAL A 393 -9.64 -32.65 -29.09
CA VAL A 393 -9.42 -32.42 -27.65
C VAL A 393 -8.01 -31.87 -27.39
N LYS A 394 -7.00 -32.31 -28.14
CA LYS A 394 -5.65 -31.74 -28.07
C LYS A 394 -5.57 -30.31 -28.63
N GLU A 395 -6.31 -29.99 -29.69
CA GLU A 395 -6.42 -28.63 -30.23
C GLU A 395 -7.16 -27.71 -29.26
N GLU A 396 -8.27 -28.13 -28.66
CA GLU A 396 -8.98 -27.35 -27.64
C GLU A 396 -8.12 -27.16 -26.38
N LEU A 397 -7.40 -28.18 -25.91
CA LEU A 397 -6.45 -28.04 -24.80
C LEU A 397 -5.25 -27.16 -25.16
N ALA A 398 -4.74 -27.21 -26.39
CA ALA A 398 -3.70 -26.30 -26.88
C ALA A 398 -4.21 -24.86 -26.99
N GLN A 399 -5.46 -24.66 -27.43
CA GLN A 399 -6.08 -23.34 -27.51
C GLN A 399 -6.37 -22.76 -26.12
N VAL A 400 -6.76 -23.60 -25.16
CA VAL A 400 -6.87 -23.24 -23.73
C VAL A 400 -5.50 -22.91 -23.15
N ALA A 401 -4.44 -23.66 -23.50
CA ALA A 401 -3.06 -23.33 -23.10
C ALA A 401 -2.58 -22.00 -23.68
N ILE A 402 -2.84 -21.72 -24.97
CA ILE A 402 -2.52 -20.44 -25.63
C ILE A 402 -3.30 -19.28 -24.99
N ASN A 403 -4.58 -19.49 -24.64
CA ASN A 403 -5.40 -18.48 -23.95
C ASN A 403 -4.95 -18.26 -22.48
N LEU A 404 -4.39 -19.30 -21.83
CA LEU A 404 -3.73 -19.18 -20.52
C LEU A 404 -2.38 -18.46 -20.61
N ASP A 405 -1.59 -18.68 -21.66
CA ASP A 405 -0.35 -17.94 -21.91
C ASP A 405 -0.60 -16.45 -22.18
N GLN A 406 -1.68 -16.09 -22.87
CA GLN A 406 -2.06 -14.68 -23.03
C GLN A 406 -2.55 -14.03 -21.72
N ALA A 407 -2.99 -14.81 -20.73
CA ALA A 407 -3.30 -14.34 -19.39
C ALA A 407 -2.05 -14.27 -18.47
N ARG A 408 -0.97 -14.98 -18.80
CA ARG A 408 0.29 -15.06 -18.03
C ARG A 408 1.28 -13.96 -18.40
N LYS A 409 0.91 -12.69 -18.15
CA LYS A 409 1.89 -11.58 -18.11
C LYS A 409 2.88 -11.65 -16.93
N TYR A 410 2.69 -12.62 -16.04
CA TYR A 410 3.69 -13.07 -15.08
C TYR A 410 3.81 -14.59 -15.23
N SER A 411 4.99 -15.06 -15.62
CA SER A 411 5.30 -16.50 -15.62
C SER A 411 5.91 -16.87 -14.27
N SER A 412 5.28 -17.80 -13.55
CA SER A 412 5.88 -18.39 -12.36
C SER A 412 6.84 -19.51 -12.77
N ASP A 413 8.01 -19.57 -12.15
CA ASP A 413 8.87 -20.75 -12.22
C ASP A 413 8.32 -21.81 -11.25
N ASP A 414 7.58 -22.79 -11.79
CA ASP A 414 6.85 -23.82 -11.02
C ASP A 414 7.76 -25.00 -10.58
N ARG A 415 9.10 -24.86 -10.66
CA ARG A 415 10.09 -25.86 -10.20
C ARG A 415 10.07 -26.00 -8.68
N PHE A 416 10.45 -27.19 -8.17
CA PHE A 416 10.45 -27.46 -6.73
C PHE A 416 11.54 -26.64 -6.00
N PRO A 417 11.21 -25.86 -4.95
CA PRO A 417 12.15 -24.95 -4.31
C PRO A 417 13.15 -25.67 -3.37
N VAL A 418 14.41 -25.27 -3.50
CA VAL A 418 15.52 -25.71 -2.64
C VAL A 418 16.05 -24.52 -1.84
N MET A 419 16.14 -24.66 -0.52
CA MET A 419 16.92 -23.76 0.34
C MET A 419 18.40 -24.11 0.22
N VAL A 420 19.18 -23.20 -0.33
CA VAL A 420 20.64 -23.32 -0.40
C VAL A 420 21.25 -22.70 0.85
N ILE A 421 21.89 -23.51 1.68
CA ILE A 421 22.66 -23.04 2.85
C ILE A 421 24.12 -22.94 2.40
N LEU A 422 24.62 -21.72 2.18
CA LEU A 422 25.91 -21.46 1.54
C LEU A 422 26.93 -20.89 2.52
N SER A 423 28.17 -21.39 2.48
CA SER A 423 29.29 -20.79 3.19
C SER A 423 30.63 -21.04 2.48
N ILE A 424 31.71 -20.52 3.06
CA ILE A 424 33.10 -20.82 2.69
C ILE A 424 33.74 -21.50 3.90
N ARG A 425 34.09 -22.78 3.75
CA ARG A 425 34.64 -23.61 4.82
C ARG A 425 35.95 -23.05 5.35
N ALA A 426 36.89 -22.71 4.47
CA ALA A 426 38.17 -22.12 4.86
C ALA A 426 38.00 -20.77 5.57
N GLY A 427 36.94 -20.01 5.25
CA GLY A 427 36.57 -18.77 5.94
C GLY A 427 36.11 -19.02 7.37
N LEU A 428 35.19 -19.99 7.56
CA LEU A 428 34.74 -20.41 8.89
C LEU A 428 35.88 -21.02 9.73
N GLU A 429 36.74 -21.86 9.13
CA GLU A 429 37.92 -22.41 9.82
C GLU A 429 38.94 -21.32 10.19
N LYS A 430 39.13 -20.30 9.34
CA LYS A 430 40.02 -19.16 9.59
C LYS A 430 39.48 -18.25 10.71
N GLN A 431 38.17 -18.01 10.76
CA GLN A 431 37.57 -17.13 11.76
C GLN A 431 37.40 -17.82 13.12
N PHE A 432 36.76 -18.99 13.16
CA PHE A 432 36.32 -19.64 14.40
C PHE A 432 37.19 -20.84 14.82
N GLY A 433 38.14 -21.26 13.97
CA GLY A 433 38.99 -22.42 14.20
C GLY A 433 38.37 -23.76 13.78
N LYS A 434 39.23 -24.75 13.54
CA LYS A 434 38.87 -26.06 12.96
C LYS A 434 37.88 -26.87 13.80
N GLN A 435 38.03 -26.84 15.13
CA GLN A 435 37.12 -27.55 16.05
C GLN A 435 35.71 -26.96 16.00
N THR A 436 35.62 -25.62 16.06
CA THR A 436 34.36 -24.89 15.97
C THR A 436 33.69 -25.08 14.61
N MET A 437 34.47 -25.14 13.51
CA MET A 437 33.93 -25.45 12.19
C MET A 437 33.23 -26.83 12.15
N ALA A 438 33.78 -27.87 12.78
CA ALA A 438 33.12 -29.17 12.84
C ALA A 438 31.78 -29.13 13.61
N VAL A 439 31.67 -28.26 14.63
CA VAL A 439 30.40 -28.00 15.33
C VAL A 439 29.43 -27.25 14.41
N ILE A 440 29.86 -26.18 13.75
CA ILE A 440 29.05 -25.41 12.80
C ILE A 440 28.50 -26.32 11.69
N ASP A 441 29.33 -27.16 11.09
CA ASP A 441 28.92 -28.10 10.05
C ASP A 441 27.87 -29.10 10.53
N THR A 442 28.02 -29.61 11.75
CA THR A 442 27.02 -30.50 12.38
C THR A 442 25.67 -29.79 12.56
N GLU A 443 25.69 -28.54 13.04
CA GLU A 443 24.49 -27.73 13.25
C GLU A 443 23.83 -27.31 11.92
N LEU A 444 24.61 -26.98 10.87
CA LEU A 444 24.10 -26.70 9.52
C LEU A 444 23.46 -27.93 8.88
N LYS A 445 24.05 -29.12 9.04
CA LYS A 445 23.44 -30.38 8.61
C LYS A 445 22.13 -30.66 9.35
N SER A 446 22.09 -30.42 10.66
CA SER A 446 20.87 -30.52 11.49
C SER A 446 19.78 -29.53 11.05
N LEU A 447 20.15 -28.29 10.75
CA LEU A 447 19.27 -27.27 10.19
C LEU A 447 18.72 -27.67 8.82
N SER A 448 19.58 -28.18 7.92
CA SER A 448 19.19 -28.68 6.61
C SER A 448 18.14 -29.81 6.69
N VAL A 449 18.34 -30.77 7.62
CA VAL A 449 17.36 -31.83 7.89
C VAL A 449 16.07 -31.26 8.49
N SER A 450 16.15 -30.21 9.32
CA SER A 450 14.98 -29.57 9.92
C SER A 450 14.13 -28.82 8.89
N ILE A 451 14.76 -28.09 7.96
CA ILE A 451 14.08 -27.40 6.84
C ILE A 451 13.48 -28.42 5.86
N GLY A 452 14.22 -29.47 5.49
CA GLY A 452 13.74 -30.54 4.60
C GLY A 452 12.59 -31.40 5.16
N ARG A 453 12.14 -31.14 6.38
CA ARG A 453 10.90 -31.71 6.97
C ARG A 453 9.67 -30.82 6.72
N LEU A 454 9.81 -29.62 6.17
CA LEU A 454 8.67 -28.79 5.75
C LEU A 454 8.08 -29.35 4.45
N PRO A 455 6.75 -29.40 4.26
CA PRO A 455 6.14 -30.10 3.13
C PRO A 455 6.52 -29.57 1.74
N GLU A 456 6.91 -28.29 1.66
CA GLU A 456 7.14 -27.55 0.42
C GLU A 456 8.63 -27.17 0.22
N TRP A 457 9.55 -27.74 1.00
CA TRP A 457 10.97 -27.39 0.94
C TRP A 457 11.89 -28.60 0.96
N SER A 458 12.94 -28.54 0.16
CA SER A 458 14.20 -29.23 0.47
C SER A 458 15.26 -28.22 0.93
N ALA A 459 16.32 -28.69 1.59
CA ALA A 459 17.47 -27.87 1.94
C ALA A 459 18.77 -28.63 1.73
N ARG A 460 19.84 -27.90 1.34
CA ARG A 460 21.16 -28.46 1.06
C ARG A 460 22.26 -27.50 1.51
N VAL A 461 23.28 -28.03 2.19
CA VAL A 461 24.47 -27.29 2.62
C VAL A 461 25.55 -27.37 1.54
N PHE A 462 26.08 -26.22 1.14
CA PHE A 462 27.18 -26.06 0.20
C PHE A 462 28.30 -25.19 0.79
N TYR A 463 29.49 -25.77 0.88
CA TYR A 463 30.74 -25.04 1.04
C TYR A 463 31.35 -24.88 -0.34
N VAL A 464 31.38 -23.66 -0.87
CA VAL A 464 31.72 -23.41 -2.28
C VAL A 464 33.19 -23.68 -2.60
N ASP A 465 34.05 -23.72 -1.58
CA ASP A 465 35.50 -23.98 -1.62
C ASP A 465 35.87 -25.44 -1.33
N ASP A 466 34.91 -26.30 -0.98
CA ASP A 466 35.15 -27.68 -0.56
C ASP A 466 34.74 -28.69 -1.65
N ALA A 467 35.69 -29.52 -2.09
CA ALA A 467 35.47 -30.47 -3.17
C ALA A 467 34.45 -31.58 -2.86
N GLU A 468 34.30 -32.00 -1.59
CA GLU A 468 33.31 -33.01 -1.18
C GLU A 468 31.91 -32.39 -1.20
N SER A 469 31.79 -31.11 -0.85
CA SER A 469 30.53 -30.37 -0.90
C SER A 469 30.09 -30.07 -2.34
N THR A 470 30.95 -29.48 -3.17
CA THR A 470 30.60 -29.12 -4.56
C THR A 470 30.46 -30.34 -5.48
N GLY A 471 31.23 -31.41 -5.22
CA GLY A 471 31.16 -32.67 -5.97
C GLY A 471 29.78 -33.32 -5.96
N LYS A 472 28.98 -33.11 -4.90
CA LYS A 472 27.58 -33.59 -4.80
C LYS A 472 26.63 -32.95 -5.81
N ALA A 473 27.00 -31.79 -6.37
CA ALA A 473 26.30 -31.14 -7.48
C ALA A 473 27.00 -31.36 -8.85
N GLY A 474 28.15 -32.04 -8.88
CA GLY A 474 29.00 -32.13 -10.07
C GLY A 474 29.67 -30.81 -10.45
N LEU A 475 29.89 -29.92 -9.47
CA LEU A 475 30.54 -28.61 -9.65
C LEU A 475 31.95 -28.62 -9.05
N ALA A 476 32.85 -27.83 -9.65
CA ALA A 476 34.19 -27.62 -9.12
C ALA A 476 34.15 -26.64 -7.92
N PRO A 477 35.03 -26.80 -6.91
CA PRO A 477 35.18 -25.84 -5.83
C PRO A 477 35.83 -24.54 -6.33
N ILE A 478 35.45 -23.41 -5.75
CA ILE A 478 36.06 -22.11 -6.05
C ILE A 478 37.40 -21.99 -5.32
N GLY A 479 38.45 -21.63 -6.06
CA GLY A 479 39.82 -21.52 -5.50
C GLY A 479 40.08 -20.25 -4.67
N SER A 480 39.08 -19.38 -4.48
CA SER A 480 39.21 -18.13 -3.71
C SER A 480 37.85 -17.64 -3.24
N ALA A 481 37.81 -16.97 -2.08
CA ALA A 481 36.64 -16.26 -1.56
C ALA A 481 36.36 -14.96 -2.36
N ASP A 482 36.02 -15.12 -3.64
CA ASP A 482 35.68 -14.03 -4.56
C ASP A 482 34.16 -13.98 -4.77
N PRO A 483 33.50 -12.82 -4.59
CA PRO A 483 32.03 -12.73 -4.66
C PRO A 483 31.48 -13.08 -6.06
N TRP A 484 32.17 -12.71 -7.14
CA TRP A 484 31.74 -13.04 -8.49
C TRP A 484 31.82 -14.54 -8.78
N LYS A 485 32.85 -15.25 -8.29
CA LYS A 485 32.92 -16.72 -8.36
C LYS A 485 31.78 -17.39 -7.58
N ILE A 486 31.38 -16.85 -6.43
CA ILE A 486 30.23 -17.35 -5.65
C ILE A 486 28.92 -17.15 -6.42
N LYS A 487 28.70 -15.99 -7.04
CA LYS A 487 27.55 -15.73 -7.93
C LYS A 487 27.51 -16.68 -9.13
N LEU A 488 28.65 -16.94 -9.76
CA LEU A 488 28.75 -17.89 -10.88
C LEU A 488 28.45 -19.32 -10.41
N PHE A 489 28.97 -19.74 -9.24
CA PHE A 489 28.63 -21.02 -8.63
C PHE A 489 27.12 -21.18 -8.38
N LEU A 490 26.44 -20.16 -7.84
CA LEU A 490 24.99 -20.16 -7.66
C LEU A 490 24.24 -20.25 -9.00
N THR A 491 24.76 -19.57 -10.03
CA THR A 491 24.20 -19.59 -11.39
C THR A 491 24.28 -20.99 -12.01
N ASP A 492 25.40 -21.69 -11.82
CA ASP A 492 25.56 -23.07 -12.29
C ASP A 492 24.80 -24.08 -11.41
N LEU A 493 24.64 -23.80 -10.12
CA LEU A 493 23.84 -24.61 -9.20
C LEU A 493 22.34 -24.60 -9.59
N ASP A 494 21.75 -23.45 -9.96
CA ASP A 494 20.36 -23.41 -10.46
C ASP A 494 20.20 -24.19 -11.78
N LYS A 495 21.23 -24.20 -12.65
CA LYS A 495 21.25 -25.06 -13.86
C LYS A 495 21.33 -26.55 -13.53
N VAL A 496 22.05 -26.93 -12.46
CA VAL A 496 22.10 -28.33 -11.97
C VAL A 496 20.75 -28.74 -11.36
N PHE A 497 20.12 -27.87 -10.58
CA PHE A 497 18.78 -28.10 -10.02
C PHE A 497 17.71 -28.20 -11.11
N ALA A 498 17.77 -27.36 -12.15
CA ALA A 498 16.85 -27.39 -13.29
C ALA A 498 16.75 -28.80 -13.94
N LYS A 499 17.87 -29.53 -14.03
CA LYS A 499 17.90 -30.91 -14.56
C LYS A 499 17.11 -31.93 -13.73
N LYS A 500 16.72 -31.58 -12.51
CA LYS A 500 15.94 -32.41 -11.57
C LYS A 500 14.51 -31.88 -11.35
N GLY A 501 14.11 -30.83 -12.08
CA GLY A 501 12.85 -30.12 -11.82
C GLY A 501 12.87 -29.23 -10.57
N GLU A 502 14.06 -28.91 -10.08
CA GLU A 502 14.28 -28.11 -8.86
C GLU A 502 14.78 -26.70 -9.21
N MET A 503 14.65 -25.75 -8.29
CA MET A 503 15.23 -24.40 -8.40
C MET A 503 15.83 -23.92 -7.08
N ILE A 504 16.70 -22.91 -7.13
CA ILE A 504 17.04 -22.14 -5.93
C ILE A 504 15.77 -21.38 -5.51
N GLY A 505 15.15 -21.80 -4.40
CA GLY A 505 13.94 -21.17 -3.84
C GLY A 505 14.24 -20.11 -2.79
N SER A 506 15.40 -20.20 -2.13
CA SER A 506 15.96 -19.18 -1.23
C SER A 506 17.43 -19.50 -0.96
N LEU A 507 18.21 -18.47 -0.63
CA LEU A 507 19.61 -18.57 -0.21
C LEU A 507 19.76 -18.13 1.25
N LEU A 508 20.44 -18.96 2.05
CA LEU A 508 20.89 -18.65 3.40
C LEU A 508 22.42 -18.63 3.43
N ILE A 509 23.01 -17.44 3.50
CA ILE A 509 24.46 -17.24 3.62
C ILE A 509 24.87 -17.41 5.08
N VAL A 510 25.85 -18.25 5.36
CA VAL A 510 26.35 -18.51 6.71
C VAL A 510 27.74 -17.87 6.87
N GLY A 511 27.84 -16.92 7.80
CA GLY A 511 29.06 -16.14 8.08
C GLY A 511 28.92 -14.65 7.74
N GLY A 512 29.78 -13.84 8.38
CA GLY A 512 29.92 -12.42 8.08
C GLY A 512 30.63 -12.16 6.75
N PRO A 513 30.84 -10.89 6.36
CA PRO A 513 31.66 -10.51 5.22
C PRO A 513 33.12 -11.05 5.29
N GLU A 514 33.60 -11.38 6.48
CA GLU A 514 34.89 -12.02 6.74
C GLU A 514 34.97 -13.47 6.24
N VAL A 515 33.82 -14.13 6.04
CA VAL A 515 33.68 -15.52 5.59
C VAL A 515 33.15 -15.58 4.16
N VAL A 516 32.00 -14.95 3.92
CA VAL A 516 31.36 -14.85 2.60
C VAL A 516 31.27 -13.36 2.26
N PRO A 517 32.14 -12.82 1.39
CA PRO A 517 32.22 -11.39 1.15
C PRO A 517 30.91 -10.83 0.60
N PHE A 518 30.63 -9.57 0.86
CA PHE A 518 29.67 -8.80 0.07
C PHE A 518 30.22 -8.56 -1.34
N HIS A 519 29.35 -8.39 -2.33
CA HIS A 519 29.73 -7.68 -3.54
C HIS A 519 29.99 -6.22 -3.21
N ARG A 520 31.03 -5.65 -3.83
CA ARG A 520 31.34 -4.22 -3.82
C ARG A 520 30.80 -3.64 -5.12
N LEU A 521 29.70 -2.90 -5.04
CA LEU A 521 28.98 -2.36 -6.20
C LEU A 521 29.20 -0.84 -6.31
N PRO A 522 29.15 -0.25 -7.52
CA PRO A 522 29.24 1.20 -7.67
C PRO A 522 28.16 1.92 -6.88
N ASN A 523 28.53 2.96 -6.13
CA ASN A 523 27.54 3.86 -5.53
C ASN A 523 26.79 4.62 -6.64
N PRO A 524 25.45 4.51 -6.75
CA PRO A 524 24.68 5.23 -7.76
C PRO A 524 24.36 6.68 -7.36
N THR A 525 24.50 7.04 -6.09
CA THR A 525 24.31 8.40 -5.56
C THR A 525 25.63 9.11 -5.33
N ASP A 526 25.55 10.40 -5.02
CA ASP A 526 26.68 11.27 -4.71
C ASP A 526 26.58 11.65 -3.22
N ASP A 527 27.30 10.87 -2.41
CA ASP A 527 27.37 10.93 -0.95
C ASP A 527 28.71 10.32 -0.49
N LEU A 528 28.89 10.10 0.81
CA LEU A 528 30.18 9.63 1.36
C LEU A 528 30.59 8.20 0.96
N ASP A 529 29.73 7.41 0.33
CA ASP A 529 30.06 6.01 0.02
C ASP A 529 30.83 5.89 -1.30
N ASP A 530 32.04 5.32 -1.26
CA ASP A 530 32.76 4.94 -2.49
C ASP A 530 31.99 3.83 -3.26
N GLU A 531 31.39 2.91 -2.51
CA GLU A 531 30.79 1.67 -3.00
C GLU A 531 29.65 1.19 -2.09
N VAL A 532 28.79 0.31 -2.59
CA VAL A 532 27.74 -0.34 -1.81
C VAL A 532 28.08 -1.81 -1.56
N LEU A 533 28.20 -2.18 -0.29
CA LEU A 533 28.34 -3.56 0.15
C LEU A 533 26.99 -4.27 0.03
N SER A 534 26.88 -5.26 -0.86
CA SER A 534 25.60 -5.86 -1.25
C SER A 534 25.62 -7.39 -1.29
N ASP A 535 24.51 -8.00 -0.86
CA ASP A 535 24.17 -9.41 -1.17
C ASP A 535 23.26 -9.53 -2.40
N SER A 536 22.83 -8.43 -3.02
CA SER A 536 21.85 -8.46 -4.13
C SER A 536 22.31 -9.26 -5.35
N PRO A 537 23.59 -9.23 -5.78
CA PRO A 537 24.04 -10.07 -6.90
C PRO A 537 24.00 -11.58 -6.60
N TYR A 538 23.93 -12.01 -5.34
CA TYR A 538 23.67 -13.41 -4.97
C TYR A 538 22.20 -13.84 -5.15
N SER A 539 21.31 -12.90 -5.46
CA SER A 539 19.88 -13.15 -5.69
C SER A 539 19.49 -13.36 -7.16
N THR A 540 20.41 -13.17 -8.12
CA THR A 540 20.15 -13.29 -9.57
C THR A 540 21.25 -14.04 -10.33
N ARG A 541 20.86 -14.75 -11.39
CA ARG A 541 21.76 -15.35 -12.38
C ARG A 541 22.32 -14.30 -13.35
N ASP A 542 21.56 -13.28 -13.71
CA ASP A 542 21.94 -12.29 -14.73
C ASP A 542 22.80 -11.14 -14.17
N SER A 543 23.11 -10.14 -14.99
CA SER A 543 23.87 -8.94 -14.57
C SER A 543 23.02 -7.88 -13.88
N ASN A 544 21.69 -7.97 -13.93
CA ASN A 544 20.78 -6.96 -13.40
C ASN A 544 20.44 -7.25 -11.93
N TYR A 545 21.41 -7.00 -11.05
CA TYR A 545 21.30 -7.21 -9.60
C TYR A 545 20.27 -6.31 -8.89
N PHE A 546 19.49 -5.50 -9.61
CA PHE A 546 18.33 -4.80 -9.05
C PHE A 546 17.09 -5.69 -8.94
N VAL A 547 16.93 -6.68 -9.83
CA VAL A 547 15.77 -7.59 -9.84
C VAL A 547 16.18 -8.92 -9.19
N PRO A 548 15.77 -9.21 -7.94
CA PRO A 548 16.06 -10.50 -7.35
C PRO A 548 15.24 -11.60 -8.03
N GLU A 549 15.86 -12.75 -8.24
CA GLU A 549 15.18 -13.97 -8.71
C GLU A 549 14.78 -14.89 -7.55
N TRP A 550 15.43 -14.80 -6.39
CA TRP A 550 15.08 -15.52 -5.15
C TRP A 550 15.42 -14.72 -3.88
N PRO A 551 14.78 -15.01 -2.73
CA PRO A 551 15.14 -14.41 -1.44
C PRO A 551 16.57 -14.76 -1.00
N VAL A 552 17.23 -13.81 -0.33
CA VAL A 552 18.55 -13.98 0.29
C VAL A 552 18.50 -13.49 1.73
N SER A 553 19.03 -14.29 2.65
CA SER A 553 19.29 -13.88 4.04
C SER A 553 20.68 -14.35 4.48
N ARG A 554 21.28 -13.65 5.44
CA ARG A 554 22.63 -13.93 5.95
C ARG A 554 22.62 -14.09 7.47
N ILE A 555 23.33 -15.08 8.02
CA ILE A 555 23.55 -15.20 9.47
C ILE A 555 25.02 -14.89 9.80
N PRO A 556 25.34 -13.67 10.30
CA PRO A 556 26.70 -13.28 10.65
C PRO A 556 27.09 -13.76 12.06
N GLY A 557 28.41 -13.88 12.31
CA GLY A 557 28.96 -14.17 13.64
C GLY A 557 29.67 -12.99 14.31
N GLY A 558 29.59 -11.78 13.74
CA GLY A 558 30.45 -10.64 14.10
C GLY A 558 31.90 -10.82 13.64
N LYS A 559 32.77 -9.86 13.96
CA LYS A 559 34.21 -9.85 13.59
C LYS A 559 35.12 -10.81 14.38
N GLY A 560 34.64 -11.32 15.52
CA GLY A 560 35.46 -12.03 16.50
C GLY A 560 35.69 -13.51 16.17
N PRO A 561 36.56 -14.21 16.94
CA PRO A 561 36.74 -15.65 16.85
C PRO A 561 35.69 -16.46 17.62
N ASP A 562 34.77 -15.80 18.34
CA ASP A 562 33.66 -16.46 19.03
C ASP A 562 32.52 -16.76 18.05
N ALA A 563 32.15 -18.03 17.93
CA ALA A 563 31.03 -18.48 17.10
C ALA A 563 29.68 -18.45 17.83
N GLY A 564 29.61 -17.97 19.08
CA GLY A 564 28.41 -17.95 19.91
C GLY A 564 27.18 -17.38 19.20
N LEU A 565 27.29 -16.16 18.67
CA LEU A 565 26.23 -15.48 17.91
C LEU A 565 25.78 -16.28 16.67
N LEU A 566 26.71 -16.90 15.94
CA LEU A 566 26.43 -17.68 14.74
C LEU A 566 25.71 -19.00 15.09
N LEU A 567 26.26 -19.76 16.05
CA LEU A 567 25.70 -21.03 16.51
C LEU A 567 24.33 -20.85 17.17
N GLU A 568 24.15 -19.76 17.92
CA GLU A 568 22.85 -19.45 18.51
C GLU A 568 21.79 -19.15 17.43
N GLN A 569 22.10 -18.35 16.40
CA GLN A 569 21.19 -18.13 15.27
C GLN A 569 20.84 -19.45 14.55
N ILE A 570 21.81 -20.31 14.22
CA ILE A 570 21.56 -21.61 13.55
C ILE A 570 20.59 -22.47 14.39
N ARG A 571 20.84 -22.57 15.70
CA ARG A 571 20.01 -23.35 16.63
C ARG A 571 18.61 -22.77 16.79
N ARG A 572 18.48 -21.45 16.95
CA ARG A 572 17.19 -20.74 17.00
C ARG A 572 16.36 -21.00 15.75
N ILE A 573 16.95 -20.88 14.55
CA ILE A 573 16.25 -21.19 13.28
C ILE A 573 15.73 -22.63 13.29
N ALA A 574 16.57 -23.62 13.61
CA ALA A 574 16.17 -25.03 13.66
C ALA A 574 15.04 -25.29 14.68
N GLN A 575 15.15 -24.73 15.89
CA GLN A 575 14.11 -24.83 16.93
C GLN A 575 12.80 -24.18 16.50
N SER A 576 12.86 -23.00 15.87
CA SER A 576 11.68 -22.28 15.36
C SER A 576 10.88 -23.09 14.33
N ILE A 577 11.56 -23.94 13.53
CA ILE A 577 10.95 -24.84 12.55
C ILE A 577 10.30 -26.04 13.24
N VAL A 578 10.99 -26.67 14.20
CA VAL A 578 10.47 -27.81 14.96
C VAL A 578 9.21 -27.42 15.75
N ASN A 579 9.26 -26.29 16.47
CA ASN A 579 8.18 -25.83 17.33
C ASN A 579 6.87 -25.47 16.57
N ARG A 580 6.93 -25.24 15.25
CA ARG A 580 5.72 -25.06 14.41
C ARG A 580 4.92 -26.35 14.28
N LYS A 581 5.56 -27.52 14.21
CA LYS A 581 4.84 -28.80 14.03
C LYS A 581 4.05 -29.21 15.27
N THR A 582 4.57 -28.95 16.47
CA THR A 582 3.95 -29.37 17.74
C THR A 582 2.59 -28.72 17.98
N LYS A 583 2.37 -27.49 17.49
CA LYS A 583 1.08 -26.79 17.57
C LYS A 583 0.04 -27.28 16.55
N TRP A 584 0.47 -27.88 15.44
CA TRP A 584 -0.45 -28.30 14.36
C TRP A 584 -1.17 -29.62 14.68
N ASN A 585 -0.54 -30.52 15.45
CA ASN A 585 -1.10 -31.83 15.78
C ASN A 585 -2.16 -31.82 16.91
N LEU A 586 -2.26 -30.77 17.72
CA LEU A 586 -3.16 -30.78 18.89
C LEU A 586 -4.61 -30.33 18.58
N ASN A 587 -4.82 -29.65 17.45
CA ASN A 587 -6.13 -29.07 17.10
C ASN A 587 -6.97 -29.93 16.12
N MET A 588 -6.50 -31.14 15.78
CA MET A 588 -7.11 -31.98 14.74
C MET A 588 -7.95 -33.17 15.27
N TRP A 589 -8.40 -33.13 16.53
CA TRP A 589 -9.37 -34.12 17.03
C TRP A 589 -10.25 -33.59 18.18
N LEU A 590 -11.21 -32.72 17.85
CA LEU A 590 -12.33 -32.36 18.72
C LEU A 590 -13.63 -32.47 17.92
N PRO A 591 -14.56 -33.39 18.26
CA PRO A 591 -15.83 -33.51 17.56
C PRO A 591 -16.68 -32.25 17.74
N GLN A 592 -17.38 -31.82 16.69
CA GLN A 592 -18.22 -30.62 16.73
C GLN A 592 -19.48 -30.88 17.57
N ILE A 593 -19.52 -30.34 18.79
CA ILE A 593 -20.70 -30.35 19.67
C ILE A 593 -21.48 -29.04 19.46
N PRO A 594 -22.71 -29.05 18.89
CA PRO A 594 -23.40 -27.83 18.49
C PRO A 594 -23.71 -26.82 19.61
N PHE A 595 -23.87 -27.31 20.84
CA PHE A 595 -24.24 -26.49 22.00
C PHE A 595 -23.14 -25.51 22.47
N LEU A 596 -21.86 -25.79 22.17
CA LEU A 596 -20.73 -24.96 22.63
C LEU A 596 -20.46 -23.71 21.77
N ASN A 597 -21.18 -23.54 20.65
CA ASN A 597 -21.02 -22.36 19.80
C ASN A 597 -21.57 -21.07 20.44
N GLY A 598 -22.61 -21.16 21.26
CA GLY A 598 -23.15 -20.01 21.99
C GLY A 598 -22.24 -19.51 23.12
N PHE A 599 -21.52 -20.42 23.80
CA PHE A 599 -20.52 -20.03 24.80
C PHE A 599 -19.21 -19.54 24.17
N ARG A 600 -18.91 -19.93 22.93
CA ARG A 600 -17.76 -19.38 22.18
C ARG A 600 -17.94 -17.92 21.76
N SER A 601 -19.16 -17.43 21.49
CA SER A 601 -19.35 -15.99 21.21
C SER A 601 -19.23 -15.13 22.48
N LEU A 602 -19.58 -15.66 23.66
CA LEU A 602 -19.46 -14.94 24.94
C LEU A 602 -18.02 -14.93 25.47
N LEU A 603 -17.28 -16.04 25.34
CA LEU A 603 -15.84 -16.10 25.65
C LEU A 603 -14.96 -15.50 24.54
N GLY A 604 -15.49 -15.32 23.32
CA GLY A 604 -14.82 -14.68 22.19
C GLY A 604 -14.61 -13.17 22.37
N GLN A 605 -15.32 -12.52 23.30
CA GLN A 605 -15.02 -11.13 23.71
C GLN A 605 -13.92 -11.02 24.78
N TYR A 606 -13.49 -12.14 25.37
CA TYR A 606 -12.43 -12.20 26.39
C TYR A 606 -11.25 -13.10 25.99
N GLN A 607 -11.13 -13.47 24.71
CA GLN A 607 -9.84 -13.88 24.15
C GLN A 607 -9.07 -12.63 23.71
N VAL A 608 -8.29 -12.09 24.65
CA VAL A 608 -7.30 -11.04 24.41
C VAL A 608 -6.41 -11.46 23.23
N PHE A 609 -6.38 -10.61 22.20
CA PHE A 609 -5.46 -10.70 21.06
C PHE A 609 -4.04 -11.04 21.53
N GLY A 610 -3.25 -11.82 20.76
CA GLY A 610 -1.86 -12.10 21.10
C GLY A 610 -1.06 -10.79 21.23
N ASN A 611 -0.84 -10.35 22.47
CA ASN A 611 -0.81 -8.91 22.81
C ASN A 611 0.59 -8.28 22.76
N GLY A 612 1.35 -8.54 21.70
CA GLY A 612 2.61 -7.85 21.43
C GLY A 612 2.33 -6.53 20.73
N ARG A 613 2.51 -5.40 21.42
CA ARG A 613 2.52 -4.08 20.76
C ARG A 613 3.69 -4.03 19.77
N MET A 614 3.44 -3.57 18.54
CA MET A 614 4.51 -3.25 17.60
C MET A 614 5.30 -2.06 18.14
N PHE A 615 6.61 -2.07 17.93
CA PHE A 615 7.49 -0.97 18.31
C PHE A 615 7.81 -0.12 17.08
N GLY A 616 7.75 1.19 17.22
CA GLY A 616 8.07 2.13 16.15
C GLY A 616 8.73 3.38 16.74
N TYR A 617 9.89 3.76 16.23
CA TYR A 617 10.69 4.87 16.76
C TYR A 617 11.41 5.63 15.64
N THR A 618 11.26 6.95 15.63
CA THR A 618 11.74 7.81 14.53
C THR A 618 12.37 9.10 15.03
N ALA A 619 13.18 9.75 14.20
CA ALA A 619 13.51 11.16 14.37
C ALA A 619 12.21 12.01 14.34
N GLU A 620 12.11 13.02 15.20
CA GLU A 620 10.93 13.89 15.27
C GLU A 620 10.58 14.52 13.92
N ILE A 621 11.59 14.98 13.18
CA ILE A 621 11.47 15.62 11.86
C ILE A 621 10.90 14.70 10.76
N TRP A 622 10.96 13.37 10.92
CA TRP A 622 10.45 12.38 9.94
C TRP A 622 9.20 11.66 10.39
N LYS A 623 8.58 12.10 11.49
CA LYS A 623 7.40 11.47 12.08
C LYS A 623 6.27 11.24 11.07
N ARG A 624 6.08 12.15 10.11
CA ARG A 624 5.05 12.04 9.06
C ARG A 624 5.30 10.88 8.08
N SER A 625 6.49 10.77 7.48
CA SER A 625 6.77 9.64 6.56
C SER A 625 6.75 8.31 7.30
N SER A 626 7.33 8.29 8.51
CA SER A 626 7.41 7.14 9.38
C SER A 626 6.04 6.59 9.81
N GLN A 627 5.05 7.46 9.97
CA GLN A 627 3.67 7.06 10.28
C GLN A 627 3.02 6.29 9.13
N GLU A 628 3.23 6.72 7.88
CA GLU A 628 2.69 6.06 6.68
C GLU A 628 3.31 4.68 6.43
N VAL A 629 4.57 4.48 6.86
CA VAL A 629 5.23 3.16 6.87
C VAL A 629 4.68 2.30 8.01
N PHE A 630 4.66 2.84 9.24
CA PHE A 630 4.34 2.07 10.44
C PHE A 630 2.87 1.63 10.51
N VAL A 631 1.95 2.37 9.88
CA VAL A 631 0.52 2.03 9.86
C VAL A 631 0.22 0.67 9.18
N GLN A 632 1.16 0.13 8.38
CA GLN A 632 1.00 -1.19 7.75
C GLN A 632 0.97 -2.36 8.75
N ILE A 633 1.57 -2.20 9.94
CA ILE A 633 1.61 -3.23 11.00
C ILE A 633 0.93 -2.77 12.30
N ASN A 634 0.59 -1.48 12.41
CA ASN A 634 -0.04 -0.91 13.60
C ASN A 634 -1.23 -0.05 13.22
N LYS A 635 -2.42 -0.41 13.69
CA LYS A 635 -3.67 0.34 13.43
C LYS A 635 -3.68 1.75 14.06
N SER A 636 -2.72 2.05 14.94
CA SER A 636 -2.49 3.40 15.44
C SER A 636 -1.28 4.02 14.74
N THR A 637 -1.46 5.26 14.27
CA THR A 637 -0.37 6.14 13.80
C THR A 637 0.50 6.69 14.94
N SER A 638 0.32 6.23 16.18
CA SER A 638 1.18 6.63 17.30
C SER A 638 2.54 5.92 17.20
N ILE A 639 3.55 6.68 16.80
CA ILE A 639 4.96 6.28 16.75
C ILE A 639 5.77 7.11 17.76
N LEU A 640 6.75 6.49 18.43
CA LEU A 640 7.66 7.18 19.33
C LEU A 640 8.60 8.09 18.53
N SER A 641 9.00 9.23 19.08
CA SER A 641 9.95 10.12 18.43
C SER A 641 11.12 10.53 19.32
N SER A 642 12.28 10.74 18.70
CA SER A 642 13.48 11.33 19.29
C SER A 642 13.82 12.65 18.59
N PRO A 643 13.76 13.81 19.27
CA PRO A 643 13.20 14.04 20.61
C PRO A 643 11.67 13.80 20.72
N PRO A 644 11.06 13.80 21.93
CA PRO A 644 11.66 14.07 23.25
C PRO A 644 12.29 12.85 23.91
N LEU A 645 12.22 11.65 23.30
CA LEU A 645 12.96 10.49 23.81
C LEU A 645 14.42 10.49 23.34
N ASP A 646 15.26 9.82 24.10
CA ASP A 646 16.69 9.62 23.90
C ASP A 646 17.08 8.22 24.40
N ALA A 647 18.37 7.86 24.35
CA ALA A 647 18.86 6.56 24.82
C ALA A 647 18.58 6.28 26.31
N ASP A 648 18.49 7.32 27.15
CA ASP A 648 18.26 7.16 28.60
C ASP A 648 16.76 6.99 28.92
N THR A 649 15.87 7.42 28.04
CA THR A 649 14.40 7.41 28.22
C THR A 649 13.64 6.46 27.29
N VAL A 650 14.27 5.97 26.21
CA VAL A 650 13.65 5.04 25.27
C VAL A 650 13.34 3.69 25.95
N PRO A 651 12.14 3.11 25.75
CA PRO A 651 11.83 1.79 26.29
C PRO A 651 12.45 0.67 25.43
N ALA A 652 13.79 0.61 25.34
CA ALA A 652 14.56 -0.28 24.48
C ALA A 652 14.21 -1.78 24.65
N MET A 653 13.89 -2.22 25.88
CA MET A 653 13.41 -3.58 26.13
C MET A 653 12.13 -3.91 25.34
N GLN A 654 11.21 -2.95 25.15
CA GLN A 654 10.01 -3.15 24.33
C GLN A 654 10.38 -3.36 22.86
N ALA A 655 11.45 -2.72 22.36
CA ALA A 655 11.93 -2.92 21.00
C ALA A 655 12.54 -4.31 20.77
N VAL A 656 13.13 -4.94 21.79
CA VAL A 656 13.60 -6.34 21.72
C VAL A 656 12.42 -7.33 21.84
N MET A 657 11.40 -7.00 22.64
CA MET A 657 10.27 -7.90 22.92
C MET A 657 9.12 -7.83 21.88
N ALA A 658 8.99 -6.73 21.13
CA ALA A 658 7.91 -6.53 20.17
C ALA A 658 7.93 -7.58 19.04
N PRO A 659 6.79 -7.93 18.43
CA PRO A 659 6.76 -8.84 17.28
C PRO A 659 7.47 -8.25 16.05
N VAL A 660 7.34 -6.94 15.84
CA VAL A 660 8.01 -6.15 14.81
C VAL A 660 8.47 -4.83 15.42
N SER A 661 9.68 -4.40 15.07
CA SER A 661 10.30 -3.15 15.52
C SER A 661 10.79 -2.35 14.33
N TYR A 662 10.20 -1.16 14.14
CA TYR A 662 10.47 -0.25 13.03
C TYR A 662 11.27 0.97 13.50
N PHE A 663 12.32 1.32 12.76
CA PHE A 663 13.22 2.43 13.08
C PHE A 663 13.45 3.35 11.89
N ASN A 664 13.36 4.66 12.12
CA ASN A 664 13.63 5.70 11.13
C ASN A 664 14.44 6.84 11.79
N LEU A 665 15.73 6.58 11.99
CA LEU A 665 16.68 7.32 12.83
C LEU A 665 18.03 7.44 12.10
N HIS A 666 18.82 8.46 12.39
CA HIS A 666 20.17 8.64 11.84
C HIS A 666 21.13 7.55 12.30
N GLY A 667 22.04 7.15 11.41
CA GLY A 667 23.17 6.28 11.72
C GLY A 667 24.45 6.73 11.03
N LEU A 668 25.60 6.42 11.63
CA LEU A 668 26.93 6.82 11.14
C LEU A 668 27.81 5.58 10.93
N VAL A 669 28.70 5.63 9.95
CA VAL A 669 29.58 4.50 9.61
C VAL A 669 30.54 4.14 10.75
N ASP A 670 31.06 5.15 11.44
CA ASP A 670 32.02 5.08 12.54
C ASP A 670 31.37 4.93 13.93
N SER A 671 30.04 5.04 14.01
CA SER A 671 29.27 4.86 15.25
C SER A 671 28.69 3.44 15.39
N GLY A 672 28.38 3.08 16.64
CA GLY A 672 27.46 2.00 16.98
C GLY A 672 26.06 2.47 17.37
N GLU A 673 25.88 3.77 17.61
CA GLU A 673 24.61 4.37 18.04
C GLU A 673 23.72 4.79 16.85
N TRP A 674 22.42 4.95 17.12
CA TRP A 674 21.47 5.66 16.25
C TRP A 674 20.98 6.95 16.93
N TYR A 675 20.67 7.98 16.13
CA TYR A 675 20.35 9.33 16.61
C TYR A 675 18.98 9.81 16.14
N GLY A 676 18.31 10.61 16.96
CA GLY A 676 17.13 11.35 16.56
C GLY A 676 17.49 12.57 15.71
N GLN A 677 16.48 13.30 15.29
CA GLN A 677 16.64 14.67 14.78
C GLN A 677 15.44 15.51 15.17
N ARG A 678 15.73 16.65 15.79
CA ARG A 678 14.77 17.64 16.29
C ARG A 678 14.04 18.35 15.15
N ASP A 679 12.73 18.51 15.27
CA ASP A 679 11.95 19.44 14.44
C ASP A 679 11.91 20.80 15.15
N MET A 680 12.67 21.77 14.65
CA MET A 680 12.74 23.11 15.24
C MET A 680 11.39 23.86 15.25
N ALA A 681 10.41 23.44 14.44
CA ALA A 681 9.06 24.00 14.46
C ALA A 681 8.17 23.43 15.58
N ILE A 682 8.58 22.32 16.20
CA ILE A 682 7.86 21.63 17.29
C ILE A 682 8.62 21.77 18.61
N THR A 683 9.90 21.43 18.62
CA THR A 683 10.74 21.31 19.82
C THR A 683 11.86 22.36 19.79
N THR A 684 11.70 23.43 20.56
CA THR A 684 12.55 24.64 20.50
C THR A 684 13.84 24.56 21.32
N THR A 685 13.96 23.60 22.25
CA THR A 685 15.14 23.38 23.11
C THR A 685 15.69 21.95 22.97
N GLY A 686 16.88 21.68 23.52
CA GLY A 686 17.56 20.37 23.40
C GLY A 686 18.57 20.29 22.24
N PRO A 687 19.30 19.16 22.14
CA PRO A 687 20.24 18.90 21.04
C PRO A 687 19.51 18.67 19.72
N ASP A 688 20.17 18.97 18.59
CA ASP A 688 19.61 18.73 17.27
C ASP A 688 19.60 17.24 16.88
N TYR A 689 20.62 16.49 17.30
CA TYR A 689 20.81 15.06 17.00
C TYR A 689 21.03 14.24 18.29
N PRO A 690 20.02 14.10 19.18
CA PRO A 690 20.15 13.30 20.41
C PRO A 690 20.50 11.85 20.08
N VAL A 691 21.34 11.22 20.91
CA VAL A 691 21.52 9.76 20.86
C VAL A 691 20.18 9.11 21.21
N ALA A 692 19.59 8.39 20.26
CA ALA A 692 18.25 7.82 20.39
C ALA A 692 18.28 6.36 20.86
N LEU A 693 19.30 5.59 20.47
CA LEU A 693 19.49 4.19 20.83
C LEU A 693 20.97 3.79 20.73
N LYS A 694 21.45 2.98 21.67
CA LYS A 694 22.80 2.41 21.71
C LYS A 694 22.75 0.87 21.69
N PRO A 695 23.85 0.19 21.35
CA PRO A 695 23.96 -1.26 21.52
C PRO A 695 23.81 -1.74 22.98
N GLU A 696 24.18 -0.92 23.96
CA GLU A 696 24.10 -1.27 25.38
C GLU A 696 22.66 -1.31 25.93
N ASP A 697 21.76 -0.47 25.40
CA ASP A 697 20.35 -0.39 25.82
C ASP A 697 19.56 -1.68 25.50
N LEU A 698 20.04 -2.44 24.51
CA LEU A 698 19.42 -3.68 24.05
C LEU A 698 19.85 -4.85 24.95
N ALA A 699 19.07 -5.10 26.00
CA ALA A 699 19.23 -6.26 26.87
C ALA A 699 18.59 -7.54 26.28
N ARG A 700 19.11 -8.71 26.68
CA ARG A 700 18.71 -10.02 26.12
C ARG A 700 17.32 -10.44 26.58
N SER A 701 16.46 -10.82 25.62
CA SER A 701 15.17 -11.46 25.84
C SER A 701 15.33 -12.98 26.02
N THR A 702 14.48 -13.58 26.87
CA THR A 702 14.37 -15.05 27.01
C THR A 702 13.48 -15.68 25.94
N GLN A 703 12.84 -14.88 25.08
CA GLN A 703 12.00 -15.33 23.97
C GLN A 703 12.57 -14.83 22.64
N GLU A 704 12.71 -15.75 21.66
CA GLU A 704 12.79 -15.38 20.25
C GLU A 704 11.52 -14.62 19.85
N ASN A 705 11.64 -13.31 19.60
CA ASN A 705 10.61 -12.41 19.06
C ASN A 705 11.35 -11.25 18.35
N GLY A 706 10.65 -10.47 17.52
CA GLY A 706 11.21 -9.28 16.89
C GLY A 706 11.75 -9.54 15.48
N ILE A 707 11.02 -9.01 14.49
CA ILE A 707 11.53 -8.71 13.16
C ILE A 707 11.86 -7.22 13.16
N VAL A 708 13.11 -6.85 12.87
CA VAL A 708 13.56 -5.46 12.90
C VAL A 708 13.68 -4.92 11.47
N TYR A 709 13.12 -3.75 11.21
CA TYR A 709 13.37 -2.97 9.99
C TYR A 709 13.90 -1.60 10.39
N SER A 710 15.08 -1.22 9.89
CA SER A 710 15.69 0.09 10.16
C SER A 710 16.09 0.80 8.88
N GLU A 711 15.64 2.05 8.76
CA GLU A 711 15.98 2.93 7.63
C GLU A 711 17.33 3.65 7.80
N ALA A 712 17.95 3.58 8.97
CA ALA A 712 19.16 4.33 9.33
C ALA A 712 20.32 4.13 8.36
N CYS A 713 21.04 5.21 8.00
CA CYS A 713 22.32 5.08 7.28
C CYS A 713 23.26 4.16 8.07
N TYR A 714 23.91 3.23 7.37
CA TYR A 714 24.78 2.22 7.98
C TYR A 714 24.12 1.35 9.07
N GLY A 715 22.79 1.36 9.21
CA GLY A 715 22.07 0.60 10.24
C GLY A 715 22.27 -0.92 10.14
N GLY A 716 22.59 -1.41 8.94
CA GLY A 716 22.98 -2.78 8.63
C GLY A 716 24.48 -2.95 8.34
N HIS A 717 25.33 -1.97 8.66
CA HIS A 717 26.77 -2.10 8.48
C HIS A 717 27.36 -3.03 9.56
N ILE A 718 27.91 -4.16 9.13
CA ILE A 718 28.47 -5.20 10.03
C ILE A 718 29.95 -5.51 9.79
N SER A 719 30.55 -5.00 8.71
CA SER A 719 31.94 -5.25 8.33
C SER A 719 32.90 -4.80 9.42
N GLY A 720 33.71 -5.72 9.97
CA GLY A 720 34.64 -5.37 11.06
C GLY A 720 33.96 -4.89 12.36
N LYS A 721 32.64 -5.14 12.53
CA LYS A 721 31.87 -4.80 13.73
C LYS A 721 31.49 -6.06 14.54
N GLY A 722 31.18 -5.84 15.81
CA GLY A 722 30.69 -6.85 16.75
C GLY A 722 29.39 -6.38 17.41
N GLU A 723 28.88 -7.15 18.37
CA GLU A 723 27.65 -6.80 19.11
C GLU A 723 27.79 -5.51 19.91
N GLU A 724 29.01 -5.14 20.28
CA GLU A 724 29.32 -3.94 21.07
C GLU A 724 29.24 -2.64 20.27
N ASN A 725 29.36 -2.71 18.94
CA ASN A 725 29.40 -1.51 18.08
C ASN A 725 28.52 -1.61 16.82
N SER A 726 27.55 -2.53 16.79
CA SER A 726 26.52 -2.61 15.74
C SER A 726 25.17 -2.99 16.35
N ILE A 727 24.21 -2.06 16.32
CA ILE A 727 22.82 -2.30 16.75
C ILE A 727 22.19 -3.50 16.01
N ALA A 728 22.49 -3.70 14.72
CA ALA A 728 21.99 -4.86 13.97
C ALA A 728 22.52 -6.20 14.52
N LEU A 729 23.83 -6.32 14.78
CA LEU A 729 24.39 -7.53 15.40
C LEU A 729 23.84 -7.71 16.83
N LYS A 730 23.68 -6.62 17.56
CA LYS A 730 23.12 -6.63 18.91
C LYS A 730 21.67 -7.16 18.95
N PHE A 731 20.80 -6.73 18.05
CA PHE A 731 19.43 -7.26 17.95
C PHE A 731 19.41 -8.78 17.71
N LEU A 732 20.27 -9.28 16.80
CA LEU A 732 20.39 -10.73 16.57
C LEU A 732 20.84 -11.46 17.84
N ALA A 733 21.80 -10.91 18.58
CA ALA A 733 22.26 -11.48 19.84
C ALA A 733 21.16 -11.50 20.92
N THR A 734 20.43 -10.39 21.08
CA THR A 734 19.45 -10.21 22.17
C THR A 734 18.17 -11.02 22.01
N GLY A 735 17.81 -11.45 20.80
CA GLY A 735 16.67 -12.33 20.58
C GLY A 735 15.95 -12.17 19.23
N SER A 736 16.24 -11.11 18.48
CA SER A 736 15.56 -10.80 17.23
C SER A 736 15.73 -11.92 16.21
N ALA A 737 14.62 -12.29 15.58
CA ALA A 737 14.58 -13.33 14.57
C ALA A 737 15.32 -12.90 13.30
N CYS A 738 15.20 -11.64 12.90
CA CYS A 738 15.94 -11.05 11.79
C CYS A 738 15.98 -9.51 11.87
N VAL A 739 16.94 -8.92 11.15
CA VAL A 739 17.14 -7.48 11.00
C VAL A 739 17.27 -7.16 9.51
N ILE A 740 16.53 -6.17 9.01
CA ILE A 740 16.61 -5.65 7.66
C ILE A 740 17.06 -4.18 7.76
N ALA A 741 18.21 -3.84 7.18
CA ALA A 741 18.78 -2.49 7.25
C ALA A 741 19.82 -2.21 6.14
N SER A 742 20.11 -0.94 5.90
CA SER A 742 21.09 -0.48 4.89
C SER A 742 22.54 -0.69 5.31
N THR A 743 23.38 -1.24 4.44
CA THR A 743 24.84 -1.39 4.66
C THR A 743 25.63 -0.07 4.54
N CYS A 744 25.03 0.96 3.94
CA CYS A 744 25.62 2.26 3.64
C CYS A 744 24.57 3.39 3.74
N THR A 745 24.80 4.56 3.15
CA THR A 745 23.84 5.69 3.15
C THR A 745 22.48 5.25 2.57
N SER A 746 21.41 5.46 3.31
CA SER A 746 20.03 5.25 2.89
C SER A 746 19.32 6.58 2.71
N TYR A 747 18.40 6.64 1.75
CA TYR A 747 17.59 7.81 1.46
C TYR A 747 16.12 7.53 1.73
N GLY A 748 15.42 8.49 2.31
CA GLY A 748 13.99 8.44 2.52
C GLY A 748 13.27 9.71 2.11
N SER A 749 11.96 9.62 2.14
CA SER A 749 11.00 10.68 1.94
C SER A 749 10.88 11.59 3.17
N VAL A 750 10.64 12.87 2.93
CA VAL A 750 10.23 13.83 3.98
C VAL A 750 8.75 13.67 4.33
N THR A 751 7.94 13.35 3.33
CA THR A 751 6.48 13.22 3.38
C THR A 751 6.01 12.39 2.18
N THR A 752 4.71 12.09 2.08
CA THR A 752 4.17 11.38 0.92
C THR A 752 4.35 12.16 -0.40
N PRO A 753 4.53 11.48 -1.55
CA PRO A 753 4.58 10.02 -1.70
C PRO A 753 5.91 9.40 -1.22
N LEU A 754 5.82 8.26 -0.52
CA LEU A 754 7.00 7.54 -0.01
C LEU A 754 7.94 7.10 -1.15
N ILE A 755 9.24 7.17 -0.89
CA ILE A 755 10.34 6.78 -1.80
C ILE A 755 11.44 6.07 -0.99
N GLY A 756 12.41 5.44 -1.68
CA GLY A 756 13.60 4.87 -1.05
C GLY A 756 13.30 3.94 0.14
N ALA A 757 13.98 4.17 1.26
CA ALA A 757 13.89 3.38 2.48
C ALA A 757 12.46 3.27 3.05
N ASP A 758 11.67 4.36 3.03
CA ASP A 758 10.27 4.32 3.50
C ASP A 758 9.40 3.48 2.56
N LEU A 759 9.58 3.58 1.23
CA LEU A 759 8.76 2.82 0.29
C LEU A 759 9.07 1.32 0.33
N LEU A 760 10.35 0.94 0.48
CA LEU A 760 10.74 -0.45 0.71
C LEU A 760 10.17 -0.96 2.05
N GLY A 761 10.23 -0.13 3.11
CA GLY A 761 9.70 -0.44 4.43
C GLY A 761 8.18 -0.64 4.41
N TYR A 762 7.46 0.25 3.73
CA TYR A 762 6.02 0.15 3.51
C TYR A 762 5.63 -1.19 2.90
N TYR A 763 6.25 -1.59 1.78
CA TYR A 763 5.92 -2.87 1.14
C TYR A 763 6.37 -4.07 1.98
N PHE A 764 7.53 -3.99 2.64
CA PHE A 764 8.02 -5.07 3.52
C PHE A 764 7.06 -5.32 4.69
N LEU A 765 6.68 -4.26 5.41
CA LEU A 765 5.77 -4.35 6.55
C LEU A 765 4.36 -4.81 6.13
N LYS A 766 3.87 -4.34 4.97
CA LYS A 766 2.60 -4.79 4.38
C LYS A 766 2.59 -6.28 4.04
N HIS A 767 3.64 -6.80 3.40
CA HIS A 767 3.76 -8.24 3.10
C HIS A 767 3.94 -9.09 4.37
N LEU A 768 4.59 -8.52 5.38
CA LEU A 768 4.78 -9.15 6.67
C LEU A 768 3.48 -9.24 7.49
N ASP A 769 2.65 -8.20 7.49
CA ASP A 769 1.29 -8.21 8.10
C ASP A 769 0.36 -9.19 7.36
N ALA A 770 0.51 -9.32 6.04
CA ALA A 770 -0.15 -10.36 5.24
C ALA A 770 0.32 -11.81 5.57
N GLY A 771 1.27 -11.98 6.49
CA GLY A 771 1.71 -13.27 7.02
C GLY A 771 2.75 -14.00 6.17
N MET A 772 3.45 -13.32 5.27
CA MET A 772 4.60 -13.90 4.56
C MET A 772 5.79 -14.11 5.50
N ALA A 773 6.70 -15.02 5.12
CA ALA A 773 7.99 -15.15 5.80
C ALA A 773 8.88 -13.93 5.50
N ALA A 774 9.70 -13.47 6.45
CA ALA A 774 10.46 -12.23 6.32
C ALA A 774 11.34 -12.15 5.06
N ALA A 775 11.99 -13.24 4.65
CA ALA A 775 12.77 -13.26 3.41
C ALA A 775 11.89 -13.15 2.14
N GLU A 776 10.72 -13.80 2.15
CA GLU A 776 9.73 -13.71 1.08
C GLU A 776 9.10 -12.31 1.02
N ALA A 777 8.77 -11.72 2.18
CA ALA A 777 8.23 -10.37 2.30
C ALA A 777 9.21 -9.32 1.75
N LEU A 778 10.51 -9.43 2.05
CA LEU A 778 11.53 -8.52 1.50
C LEU A 778 11.75 -8.74 -0.01
N TYR A 779 11.71 -9.98 -0.47
CA TYR A 779 11.75 -10.30 -1.89
C TYR A 779 10.59 -9.64 -2.65
N GLN A 780 9.34 -9.86 -2.22
CA GLN A 780 8.15 -9.24 -2.82
C GLN A 780 8.17 -7.71 -2.69
N ALA A 781 8.65 -7.17 -1.56
CA ALA A 781 8.77 -5.73 -1.37
C ALA A 781 9.71 -5.06 -2.37
N ARG A 782 10.84 -5.70 -2.74
CA ARG A 782 11.71 -5.21 -3.82
C ARG A 782 11.01 -5.24 -5.17
N LEU A 783 10.24 -6.29 -5.48
CA LEU A 783 9.51 -6.38 -6.75
C LEU A 783 8.41 -5.30 -6.87
N ASP A 784 7.66 -5.08 -5.80
CA ASP A 784 6.62 -4.04 -5.71
C ASP A 784 7.24 -2.63 -5.77
N PHE A 785 8.36 -2.41 -5.08
CA PHE A 785 9.11 -1.15 -5.14
C PHE A 785 9.53 -0.82 -6.58
N ILE A 786 10.11 -1.79 -7.30
CA ILE A 786 10.53 -1.63 -8.69
C ILE A 786 9.33 -1.30 -9.58
N GLN A 787 8.23 -2.05 -9.44
CA GLN A 787 7.00 -1.82 -10.20
C GLN A 787 6.42 -0.42 -9.92
N GLU A 788 6.39 0.01 -8.67
CA GLU A 788 5.83 1.30 -8.27
C GLU A 788 6.68 2.48 -8.76
N MET A 789 8.02 2.39 -8.68
CA MET A 789 8.89 3.43 -9.23
C MET A 789 8.85 3.46 -10.77
N GLN A 790 8.82 2.29 -11.43
CA GLN A 790 8.62 2.21 -12.87
C GLN A 790 7.25 2.78 -13.29
N ARG A 791 6.19 2.58 -12.49
CA ARG A 791 4.84 3.15 -12.72
C ARG A 791 4.78 4.66 -12.49
N ARG A 792 5.41 5.17 -11.42
CA ARG A 792 5.36 6.59 -11.03
C ARG A 792 6.22 7.49 -11.92
N GLN A 793 7.45 7.06 -12.23
CA GLN A 793 8.43 7.90 -12.92
C GLN A 793 9.08 7.29 -14.17
N GLY A 794 8.93 5.97 -14.39
CA GLY A 794 9.43 5.29 -15.59
C GLY A 794 10.90 4.86 -15.53
N TYR A 795 11.55 5.01 -14.39
CA TYR A 795 12.96 4.68 -14.16
C TYR A 795 13.26 4.48 -12.66
N LEU A 796 14.40 3.87 -12.36
CA LEU A 796 15.03 3.86 -11.04
C LEU A 796 16.16 4.90 -11.02
N ASP A 797 16.04 5.95 -10.22
CA ASP A 797 17.15 6.90 -10.02
C ASP A 797 18.18 6.36 -9.02
N GLY A 798 19.18 7.17 -8.67
CA GLY A 798 20.29 6.72 -7.82
C GLY A 798 19.83 6.26 -6.44
N GLU A 799 18.90 7.00 -5.84
CA GLU A 799 18.31 6.71 -4.53
C GLU A 799 17.54 5.39 -4.54
N ASP A 800 16.78 5.15 -5.61
CA ASP A 800 16.01 3.92 -5.81
C ASP A 800 16.94 2.71 -6.03
N GLN A 801 17.96 2.88 -6.87
CA GLN A 801 19.00 1.88 -7.12
C GLN A 801 19.76 1.53 -5.84
N LYS A 802 20.15 2.54 -5.04
CA LYS A 802 20.89 2.34 -3.78
C LYS A 802 20.07 1.55 -2.78
N THR A 803 18.80 1.93 -2.59
CA THR A 803 17.87 1.24 -1.68
C THR A 803 17.75 -0.26 -2.01
N LEU A 804 17.64 -0.62 -3.29
CA LEU A 804 17.51 -2.02 -3.70
C LEU A 804 18.76 -2.87 -3.41
N ILE A 805 19.96 -2.27 -3.45
CA ILE A 805 21.23 -2.98 -3.30
C ILE A 805 21.85 -2.86 -1.89
N SER A 806 21.53 -1.82 -1.11
CA SER A 806 22.10 -1.61 0.23
C SER A 806 21.33 -2.30 1.36
N PHE A 807 20.01 -2.49 1.23
CA PHE A 807 19.20 -3.12 2.27
C PHE A 807 19.40 -4.64 2.27
N VAL A 808 20.06 -5.16 3.31
CA VAL A 808 20.36 -6.59 3.49
C VAL A 808 19.53 -7.15 4.65
N MET A 809 19.12 -8.42 4.54
CA MET A 809 18.47 -9.17 5.61
C MET A 809 19.45 -10.05 6.35
N TYR A 810 19.56 -9.85 7.66
CA TYR A 810 20.29 -10.72 8.57
C TYR A 810 19.33 -11.59 9.40
N GLY A 811 19.66 -12.85 9.66
CA GLY A 811 18.92 -13.73 10.57
C GLY A 811 18.08 -14.84 9.91
N ASN A 812 16.94 -15.15 10.52
CA ASN A 812 16.04 -16.25 10.16
C ASN A 812 15.18 -15.91 8.93
N PRO A 813 15.36 -16.56 7.76
CA PRO A 813 14.57 -16.29 6.57
C PRO A 813 13.08 -16.64 6.75
N PHE A 814 12.77 -17.57 7.65
CA PHE A 814 11.41 -18.08 7.90
C PHE A 814 10.65 -17.30 8.98
N ALA A 815 11.20 -16.21 9.54
CA ALA A 815 10.53 -15.42 10.57
C ALA A 815 9.14 -14.92 10.11
N ILE A 816 8.13 -14.97 10.98
CA ILE A 816 6.75 -14.53 10.72
C ILE A 816 6.21 -13.77 11.94
N VAL A 817 5.24 -12.87 11.72
CA VAL A 817 4.49 -12.24 12.82
C VAL A 817 3.56 -13.28 13.45
N ARG A 818 3.74 -13.52 14.76
CA ARG A 818 3.02 -14.54 15.54
C ARG A 818 1.56 -14.13 15.82
N ASN A 819 0.71 -14.11 14.79
CA ASN A 819 -0.77 -14.12 14.91
C ASN A 819 -1.48 -14.47 13.58
N VAL A 820 -0.81 -14.40 12.42
CA VAL A 820 -1.43 -14.77 11.14
C VAL A 820 -1.42 -16.28 10.96
N SER A 821 -2.59 -16.88 10.72
CA SER A 821 -2.74 -18.28 10.33
C SER A 821 -2.39 -18.48 8.85
N SER A 822 -1.18 -18.12 8.44
CA SER A 822 -0.68 -18.43 7.11
C SER A 822 -0.17 -19.87 7.05
N ARG A 823 -0.63 -20.61 6.04
CA ARG A 823 0.23 -21.63 5.43
C ARG A 823 1.45 -20.88 4.90
N ILE A 824 2.65 -21.43 5.05
CA ILE A 824 3.76 -21.03 4.17
C ILE A 824 3.21 -21.23 2.76
N LYS A 825 3.10 -20.16 1.98
CA LYS A 825 2.71 -20.28 0.58
C LYS A 825 3.92 -20.84 -0.16
N THR A 826 3.68 -21.67 -1.17
CA THR A 826 4.72 -22.08 -2.10
C THR A 826 5.39 -20.82 -2.65
N ILE A 827 6.71 -20.68 -2.51
CA ILE A 827 7.42 -19.55 -3.11
C ILE A 827 7.34 -19.70 -4.62
N HIS A 828 6.44 -18.93 -5.23
CA HIS A 828 6.40 -18.74 -6.67
C HIS A 828 7.46 -17.71 -7.04
N ARG A 829 8.55 -18.16 -7.65
CA ARG A 829 9.56 -17.29 -8.24
C ARG A 829 8.93 -16.53 -9.39
N SER A 830 8.79 -15.22 -9.21
CA SER A 830 8.19 -14.33 -10.19
C SER A 830 9.21 -13.98 -11.27
N ILE A 831 8.91 -14.30 -12.52
CA ILE A 831 9.72 -13.84 -13.65
C ILE A 831 9.22 -12.46 -14.06
N LEU A 832 9.77 -11.42 -13.42
CA LEU A 832 9.68 -10.06 -13.96
C LEU A 832 10.51 -9.98 -15.24
N THR A 833 9.87 -9.58 -16.34
CA THR A 833 10.59 -9.24 -17.58
C THR A 833 11.55 -8.09 -17.31
N SER A 834 12.70 -8.08 -18.00
CA SER A 834 13.86 -7.24 -17.68
C SER A 834 13.70 -5.74 -18.05
N GLU A 835 12.51 -5.18 -17.85
CA GLU A 835 12.12 -3.81 -18.23
C GLU A 835 12.40 -2.78 -17.11
N VAL A 836 13.50 -2.97 -16.37
CA VAL A 836 13.97 -2.01 -15.39
C VAL A 836 14.83 -0.96 -16.09
N CYS A 837 14.54 0.32 -15.85
CA CYS A 837 15.27 1.45 -16.40
C CYS A 837 16.13 2.14 -15.32
N PRO A 838 17.34 1.65 -14.99
CA PRO A 838 18.27 2.42 -14.17
C PRO A 838 18.76 3.63 -14.98
N VAL A 839 18.90 4.77 -14.30
CA VAL A 839 19.45 6.00 -14.86
C VAL A 839 20.58 6.53 -14.00
N CYS A 840 21.56 7.20 -14.62
CA CYS A 840 22.64 7.84 -13.90
C CYS A 840 22.35 9.33 -13.68
N THR A 841 22.95 9.89 -12.62
CA THR A 841 22.86 11.30 -12.21
C THR A 841 24.23 11.82 -11.73
N LYS A 842 25.35 11.25 -12.22
CA LYS A 842 26.72 11.60 -11.80
C LYS A 842 27.51 12.45 -12.79
N ASP A 843 26.97 12.73 -13.97
CA ASP A 843 27.52 13.74 -14.87
C ASP A 843 27.08 15.14 -14.40
N PHE A 844 27.98 15.83 -13.72
CA PHE A 844 27.74 17.16 -13.13
C PHE A 844 27.96 18.31 -14.11
N GLU A 845 27.23 19.41 -13.90
CA GLU A 845 27.47 20.72 -14.51
C GLU A 845 28.21 21.61 -13.50
N ASP A 846 29.33 22.23 -13.92
CA ASP A 846 30.18 23.10 -13.06
C ASP A 846 29.48 24.40 -12.61
N GLU A 847 28.46 24.83 -13.37
CA GLU A 847 27.67 26.05 -13.12
C GLU A 847 26.19 25.71 -12.97
N LEU A 848 25.41 26.64 -12.39
CA LEU A 848 23.95 26.52 -12.33
C LEU A 848 23.39 26.35 -13.76
N PRO A 849 22.63 25.27 -14.04
CA PRO A 849 22.11 25.01 -15.39
C PRO A 849 21.25 26.16 -15.88
N LYS A 850 21.48 26.65 -17.12
CA LYS A 850 20.79 27.83 -17.72
C LYS A 850 19.25 27.80 -17.75
N ARG A 851 18.63 26.68 -17.38
CA ARG A 851 17.17 26.49 -17.28
C ARG A 851 16.63 26.63 -15.84
N MET A 852 17.52 26.73 -14.85
CA MET A 852 17.18 26.91 -13.44
C MET A 852 17.37 28.38 -13.07
N GLY A 853 16.28 29.07 -12.77
CA GLY A 853 16.33 30.47 -12.32
C GLY A 853 16.55 30.58 -10.81
N ASP A 854 16.98 31.77 -10.37
CA ASP A 854 17.23 32.07 -8.95
C ASP A 854 15.99 31.82 -8.07
N GLU A 855 14.78 32.06 -8.61
CA GLU A 855 13.52 31.78 -7.92
C GLU A 855 13.32 30.27 -7.63
N THR A 856 13.70 29.40 -8.57
CA THR A 856 13.69 27.94 -8.36
C THR A 856 14.70 27.56 -7.28
N MET A 857 15.89 28.16 -7.28
CA MET A 857 16.90 27.90 -6.27
C MET A 857 16.48 28.38 -4.87
N ALA A 858 15.85 29.56 -4.77
CA ALA A 858 15.28 30.05 -3.53
C ALA A 858 14.19 29.11 -2.97
N LYS A 859 13.32 28.59 -3.84
CA LYS A 859 12.30 27.58 -3.47
C LYS A 859 12.92 26.26 -3.01
N ILE A 860 13.96 25.77 -3.68
CA ILE A 860 14.70 24.56 -3.25
C ILE A 860 15.28 24.78 -1.84
N LYS A 861 15.96 25.91 -1.62
CA LYS A 861 16.52 26.23 -0.30
C LYS A 861 15.44 26.29 0.78
N GLN A 862 14.33 27.01 0.53
CA GLN A 862 13.21 27.11 1.45
C GLN A 862 12.62 25.75 1.86
N VAL A 863 12.53 24.79 0.92
CA VAL A 863 11.99 23.45 1.18
C VAL A 863 12.98 22.54 1.91
N VAL A 864 14.29 22.68 1.66
CA VAL A 864 15.32 21.80 2.22
C VAL A 864 15.83 22.28 3.59
N GLU A 865 15.81 23.59 3.86
CA GLU A 865 16.31 24.21 5.10
C GLU A 865 15.78 23.55 6.40
N PRO A 866 14.50 23.12 6.54
CA PRO A 866 14.04 22.43 7.77
C PRO A 866 14.70 21.08 8.04
N TYR A 867 15.23 20.42 7.00
CA TYR A 867 15.86 19.10 7.08
C TYR A 867 17.39 19.19 7.10
N LEU A 868 17.94 20.27 6.53
CA LEU A 868 19.36 20.54 6.36
C LEU A 868 19.68 22.01 6.75
N PRO A 869 19.55 22.39 8.04
CA PRO A 869 19.58 23.79 8.45
C PRO A 869 20.92 24.47 8.15
N GLY A 870 20.87 25.75 7.78
CA GLY A 870 21.99 26.59 7.40
C GLY A 870 22.52 26.28 6.00
N LEU A 871 21.67 26.29 4.96
CA LEU A 871 22.05 25.99 3.58
C LEU A 871 23.05 26.97 2.95
N ASN A 872 23.31 28.12 3.58
CA ASN A 872 24.32 29.08 3.15
C ASN A 872 25.75 28.52 3.13
N SER A 873 26.01 27.44 3.88
CA SER A 873 27.30 26.73 3.91
C SER A 873 27.24 25.32 3.28
N ALA A 874 26.15 24.97 2.59
CA ALA A 874 25.99 23.66 1.96
C ALA A 874 26.68 23.63 0.58
N GLN A 875 27.26 22.49 0.22
CA GLN A 875 27.75 22.25 -1.13
C GLN A 875 26.57 21.83 -2.01
N MET A 876 26.55 22.28 -3.27
CA MET A 876 25.46 22.00 -4.21
C MET A 876 26.03 21.56 -5.55
N HIS A 877 25.57 20.41 -6.04
CA HIS A 877 25.95 19.83 -7.33
C HIS A 877 24.72 19.64 -8.21
N TYR A 878 24.84 19.95 -9.49
CA TYR A 878 23.76 19.89 -10.47
C TYR A 878 24.05 18.79 -11.48
N SER A 879 23.11 17.88 -11.73
CA SER A 879 23.27 16.85 -12.75
C SER A 879 21.99 16.59 -13.53
N ARG A 880 22.13 16.04 -14.73
CA ARG A 880 20.99 15.59 -15.56
C ARG A 880 20.76 14.10 -15.36
N ILE A 881 19.51 13.69 -15.53
CA ILE A 881 19.18 12.27 -15.63
C ILE A 881 19.56 11.76 -17.03
N HIS A 882 20.40 10.73 -17.10
CA HIS A 882 20.81 10.09 -18.36
C HIS A 882 20.66 8.56 -18.33
N THR A 883 20.15 7.98 -19.42
CA THR A 883 19.93 6.53 -19.60
C THR A 883 21.15 5.76 -20.09
N GLU A 884 22.16 6.48 -20.58
CA GLU A 884 23.40 5.91 -21.09
C GLU A 884 24.56 6.57 -20.36
N CYS A 885 25.39 5.76 -19.70
CA CYS A 885 26.65 6.20 -19.12
C CYS A 885 27.79 5.34 -19.68
N ASN A 886 28.89 5.97 -20.07
CA ASN A 886 30.08 5.29 -20.59
C ASN A 886 31.15 5.02 -19.52
N GLY A 887 30.89 5.39 -18.25
CA GLY A 887 31.77 5.16 -17.10
C GLY A 887 33.13 5.88 -17.15
N LYS A 888 33.36 6.83 -18.07
CA LYS A 888 34.70 7.41 -18.29
C LYS A 888 35.21 8.26 -17.13
N ASN A 889 34.31 8.95 -16.43
CA ASN A 889 34.64 9.94 -15.40
C ASN A 889 34.17 9.55 -13.99
N HIS A 890 33.30 8.53 -13.88
CA HIS A 890 32.71 8.06 -12.63
C HIS A 890 32.29 6.59 -12.77
N SER A 891 32.19 5.86 -11.65
CA SER A 891 31.56 4.53 -11.65
C SER A 891 30.07 4.63 -11.29
N CYS A 892 29.21 3.91 -12.02
CA CYS A 892 27.78 3.80 -11.73
C CYS A 892 27.19 2.47 -12.24
N PRO A 893 26.06 1.99 -11.69
CA PRO A 893 25.41 0.77 -12.19
C PRO A 893 24.94 0.88 -13.65
N THR A 894 24.59 2.08 -14.12
CA THR A 894 24.15 2.31 -15.52
C THR A 894 25.26 2.07 -16.55
N SER A 895 26.54 2.19 -16.17
CA SER A 895 27.67 1.84 -17.04
C SER A 895 28.03 0.34 -17.01
N GLU A 896 27.71 -0.36 -15.93
CA GLU A 896 28.03 -1.80 -15.76
C GLU A 896 26.91 -2.74 -16.26
N ILE A 897 25.64 -2.36 -16.10
CA ILE A 897 24.50 -3.22 -16.43
C ILE A 897 24.10 -3.01 -17.89
N HIS A 898 24.63 -3.86 -18.77
CA HIS A 898 24.27 -3.89 -20.19
C HIS A 898 22.87 -4.50 -20.43
N LEU A 899 21.84 -3.66 -20.40
CA LEU A 899 20.46 -4.06 -20.70
C LEU A 899 20.24 -4.29 -22.21
N LYS A 900 19.51 -5.34 -22.56
CA LYS A 900 19.23 -5.73 -23.96
C LYS A 900 18.20 -4.86 -24.68
N GLY A 901 17.49 -3.99 -23.95
CA GLY A 901 16.58 -2.99 -24.50
C GLY A 901 16.90 -1.62 -23.89
N LYS A 902 16.83 -0.56 -24.69
CA LYS A 902 17.04 0.82 -24.24
C LYS A 902 15.70 1.47 -23.87
N PRO A 903 15.39 1.65 -22.57
CA PRO A 903 14.21 2.41 -22.17
C PRO A 903 14.37 3.90 -22.53
N GLN A 904 13.33 4.49 -23.11
CA GLN A 904 13.26 5.93 -23.32
C GLN A 904 12.87 6.63 -22.01
N ALA A 905 13.86 7.07 -21.21
CA ALA A 905 13.56 8.07 -20.18
C ALA A 905 13.07 9.36 -20.85
N ARG A 906 12.10 10.02 -20.22
CA ARG A 906 11.64 11.35 -20.65
C ARG A 906 12.75 12.37 -20.38
N SER A 907 13.54 12.66 -21.41
CA SER A 907 14.68 13.57 -21.35
C SER A 907 14.29 14.96 -20.83
N GLY A 908 15.05 15.50 -19.89
CA GLY A 908 14.91 16.90 -19.43
C GLY A 908 14.70 17.11 -17.93
N LYS A 909 14.76 16.06 -17.10
CA LYS A 909 14.79 16.19 -15.64
C LYS A 909 16.18 16.55 -15.13
N MET A 910 16.23 17.43 -14.13
CA MET A 910 17.45 17.83 -13.40
C MET A 910 17.43 17.23 -12.00
N VAL A 911 18.60 16.99 -11.42
CA VAL A 911 18.79 16.65 -10.00
C VAL A 911 19.72 17.69 -9.37
N VAL A 912 19.36 18.16 -8.18
CA VAL A 912 20.20 19.00 -7.32
C VAL A 912 20.57 18.18 -6.10
N SER A 913 21.84 17.79 -5.98
CA SER A 913 22.41 17.20 -4.78
C SER A 913 22.89 18.32 -3.86
N ILE A 914 22.52 18.28 -2.59
CA ILE A 914 22.91 19.23 -1.56
C ILE A 914 23.53 18.44 -0.43
N SER A 915 24.75 18.79 -0.02
CA SER A 915 25.45 18.12 1.08
C SER A 915 25.90 19.11 2.15
N LYS A 916 25.85 18.67 3.41
CA LYS A 916 26.36 19.43 4.56
C LYS A 916 26.83 18.50 5.67
N ALA A 917 27.95 18.87 6.30
CA ALA A 917 28.40 18.29 7.55
C ALA A 917 27.94 19.19 8.72
N ILE A 918 27.31 18.59 9.73
CA ILE A 918 26.94 19.26 11.00
C ILE A 918 27.80 18.64 12.11
N ASN A 919 28.40 19.46 12.96
CA ASN A 919 29.14 18.97 14.13
C ASN A 919 28.23 19.04 15.36
N SER A 920 27.95 17.88 15.96
CA SER A 920 27.13 17.72 17.16
C SER A 920 27.81 16.72 18.09
N ASP A 921 27.86 17.01 19.39
CA ASP A 921 28.48 16.15 20.43
C ASP A 921 29.85 15.56 20.04
N ASN A 922 30.69 16.41 19.43
CA ASN A 922 32.04 16.08 18.96
C ASN A 922 32.10 14.99 17.86
N ARG A 923 31.00 14.80 17.12
CA ARG A 923 30.91 13.94 15.93
C ARG A 923 30.43 14.74 14.72
N ILE A 924 30.82 14.28 13.53
CA ILE A 924 30.41 14.87 12.27
C ILE A 924 29.23 14.05 11.75
N HIS A 925 28.08 14.70 11.60
CA HIS A 925 26.87 14.15 10.98
C HIS A 925 26.81 14.65 9.53
N PRO A 926 27.11 13.79 8.54
CA PRO A 926 27.02 14.13 7.13
C PRO A 926 25.59 13.91 6.66
N HIS A 927 25.01 14.94 6.05
CA HIS A 927 23.63 14.93 5.58
C HIS A 927 23.54 15.32 4.11
N PHE A 928 22.66 14.63 3.39
CA PHE A 928 22.45 14.78 1.96
C PHE A 928 20.96 14.99 1.68
N ALA A 929 20.64 15.97 0.85
CA ALA A 929 19.32 16.15 0.28
C ALA A 929 19.42 16.13 -1.25
N ARG A 930 18.54 15.40 -1.92
CA ARG A 930 18.51 15.28 -3.38
C ARG A 930 17.14 15.67 -3.91
N VAL A 931 17.12 16.65 -4.81
CA VAL A 931 15.91 17.29 -5.32
C VAL A 931 15.81 17.05 -6.82
N THR A 932 14.80 16.29 -7.26
CA THR A 932 14.52 16.11 -8.69
C THR A 932 13.54 17.15 -9.17
N LEU A 933 13.87 17.81 -10.29
CA LEU A 933 13.04 18.78 -10.98
C LEU A 933 12.55 18.22 -12.32
N ASP A 934 11.34 18.60 -12.73
CA ASP A 934 10.83 18.36 -14.08
C ASP A 934 11.45 19.31 -15.12
N GLY A 935 11.09 19.12 -16.40
CA GLY A 935 11.58 19.96 -17.50
C GLY A 935 11.09 21.43 -17.48
N LYS A 936 10.23 21.80 -16.52
CA LYS A 936 9.79 23.18 -16.24
C LYS A 936 10.43 23.76 -14.97
N GLY A 937 11.33 23.01 -14.30
CA GLY A 937 11.96 23.42 -13.05
C GLY A 937 11.06 23.22 -11.81
N LYS A 938 9.93 22.51 -11.90
CA LYS A 938 9.11 22.17 -10.73
C LYS A 938 9.69 20.97 -10.00
N MET A 939 9.81 21.06 -8.68
CA MET A 939 10.19 19.93 -7.82
C MET A 939 9.16 18.79 -7.90
N VAL A 940 9.65 17.56 -8.11
CA VAL A 940 8.84 16.33 -8.22
C VAL A 940 9.28 15.19 -7.29
N LYS A 941 10.49 15.24 -6.72
CA LYS A 941 11.01 14.30 -5.71
C LYS A 941 11.95 15.07 -4.78
N LEU A 942 11.84 14.82 -3.48
CA LEU A 942 12.80 15.23 -2.45
C LEU A 942 13.17 13.98 -1.65
N ALA A 943 14.46 13.64 -1.64
CA ALA A 943 15.03 12.57 -0.84
C ALA A 943 16.02 13.15 0.17
N VAL A 944 16.06 12.61 1.39
CA VAL A 944 17.01 13.00 2.45
C VAL A 944 17.71 11.76 3.01
N SER A 945 18.99 11.88 3.35
CA SER A 945 19.77 10.81 3.99
C SER A 945 19.26 10.50 5.39
N ARG A 946 19.33 9.23 5.79
CA ARG A 946 18.60 8.66 6.93
C ARG A 946 19.34 8.42 8.23
#